data_AF-A0A442JX07-F1
#
_entry.id   AF-A0A442JX07-F1
#
_cell.length_a   1.000
_cell.length_b   1.000
_cell.length_c   1.000
_cell.angle_alpha   90.00
_cell.angle_beta   90.00
_cell.angle_gamma   90.00
#
_symmetry.space_group_name_H-M   'P 1'
#
loop_
_entity.id
_entity.type
_entity.pdbx_description
1 polymer ?
#
loop_
_entity_poly.entity_id
_entity_poly.type
_entity_poly.pdbx_seq_one_letter_code
_entity_poly.pdbx_strand_id
1 'polypeptide(L)'
;PFDAATALDRLRAAKPRPIPTDRPAVYARVAATLETLPGASVAVLADGLAAEGDEAAFNTLLSKNAARVVWAASDRPGLIGLTGADNQVDGFELTAIRAPGDPAPAQVTAGAFDDKGRRIADATLTFSPGESTATGTMAVPFELRNDFASIALDGQRQAGAVRVLDENSKRRRVGLLSQAEADQAQPLLSPLYYIRRALQPFADLAEPSSADLADAIPQLLDQKPAMIVMADVGTIPELVRQRLVDWVDNGGTLVRFAGSRLVAAGNDDDLLPVRLRTGERSLGGALSWTTPQPVTDFTKTGPFADLAPPAEVTVTRQVLAEPTPDIVERTWATLADGTPLVTGMKKGKGTLVLFHVTPEATWSNLPISGSFVEMLRRIVQLSRNQGAAVANAEAAATSLAPYRMISADGTLVPPTPDARPLVPGAGPLPVTFENPPGLYGSETGVLAHNLLNAESSFAPLVRPQITVPVTTIQYAFDESHNLKGPLVAAALLLMVLDTLAVFWMSGLFSRRPRRAGTAAATTAALLIVLGALVGHTDIARADDAKPGDERAIEDISKTRIAYVQTGERSVDSISQAGLEGLTRFLIEKTALEPGAPASVDISKDQLAFYPLIYWPIDPAAPMPSQAAIARVDAYMQQGGTVLFDTRDQFATGIGADSASPATERLRDILGNLNVPALEPVPSDHVLTKSFYILPEFPGRFAGGPLWVAASLEASNTENRPVRTGDGVSPIMITANDFAGAWAVDENGDPLLPTVPSDPMQRIYALRAGVNIMMYMLTGNYKSDQVHVPVLLERLGQ
;
A
#
# COMPACT_ATOMS: atom_id res chain seq x y z
N PRO A 1 -58.90 -24.67 4.85
CA PRO A 1 -59.26 -24.79 3.41
C PRO A 1 -60.08 -23.55 3.03
N PHE A 2 -59.84 -22.97 1.86
CA PHE A 2 -60.57 -21.81 1.35
C PHE A 2 -61.47 -22.25 0.20
N ASP A 3 -62.55 -21.51 -0.07
CA ASP A 3 -63.27 -21.68 -1.34
C ASP A 3 -62.40 -21.24 -2.53
N ALA A 4 -62.83 -21.59 -3.74
CA ALA A 4 -62.02 -21.38 -4.95
C ALA A 4 -61.72 -19.90 -5.24
N ALA A 5 -62.68 -19.00 -4.98
CA ALA A 5 -62.51 -17.57 -5.21
C ALA A 5 -61.50 -16.97 -4.22
N THR A 6 -61.67 -17.28 -2.93
CA THR A 6 -60.75 -16.83 -1.86
C THR A 6 -59.35 -17.41 -2.03
N ALA A 7 -59.24 -18.67 -2.46
CA ALA A 7 -57.95 -19.29 -2.77
C ALA A 7 -57.26 -18.59 -3.95
N LEU A 8 -58.00 -18.25 -5.00
CA LEU A 8 -57.48 -17.53 -6.16
C LEU A 8 -57.03 -16.11 -5.78
N ASP A 9 -57.80 -15.39 -4.97
CA ASP A 9 -57.43 -14.05 -4.51
C ASP A 9 -56.18 -14.08 -3.61
N ARG A 10 -56.06 -15.09 -2.73
CA ARG A 10 -54.85 -15.31 -1.94
C ARG A 10 -53.64 -15.68 -2.81
N LEU A 11 -53.83 -16.49 -3.84
CA LEU A 11 -52.76 -16.85 -4.78
C LEU A 11 -52.29 -15.64 -5.60
N ARG A 12 -53.22 -14.76 -6.01
CA ARG A 12 -52.90 -13.49 -6.68
C ARG A 12 -52.17 -12.50 -5.77
N ALA A 13 -52.45 -12.53 -4.47
CA ALA A 13 -51.78 -11.70 -3.47
C ALA A 13 -50.43 -12.28 -3.00
N ALA A 14 -50.17 -13.57 -3.24
CA ALA A 14 -48.92 -14.21 -2.86
C ALA A 14 -47.76 -13.66 -3.68
N LYS A 15 -46.69 -13.25 -2.99
CA LYS A 15 -45.45 -12.79 -3.61
C LYS A 15 -44.31 -13.74 -3.24
N PRO A 16 -43.37 -14.00 -4.17
CA PRO A 16 -42.17 -14.75 -3.84
C PRO A 16 -41.39 -14.02 -2.75
N ARG A 17 -40.70 -14.79 -1.91
CA ARG A 17 -39.86 -14.26 -0.83
C ARG A 17 -38.40 -14.67 -1.08
N PRO A 18 -37.43 -13.80 -0.80
CA PRO A 18 -36.01 -14.02 -1.06
C PRO A 18 -35.37 -14.90 0.04
N ILE A 19 -35.95 -16.05 0.35
CA ILE A 19 -35.48 -16.95 1.43
C ILE A 19 -35.29 -18.38 0.90
N PRO A 20 -34.41 -19.18 1.50
CA PRO A 20 -34.25 -20.59 1.14
C PRO A 20 -35.56 -21.39 1.28
N THR A 21 -35.74 -22.39 0.43
CA THR A 21 -36.94 -23.24 0.42
C THR A 21 -36.89 -24.28 1.53
N ASP A 22 -37.88 -24.29 2.44
CA ASP A 22 -38.07 -25.35 3.45
C ASP A 22 -39.16 -26.33 3.00
N ARG A 23 -38.79 -27.26 2.09
CA ARG A 23 -39.71 -28.28 1.58
C ARG A 23 -40.20 -29.23 2.68
N PRO A 24 -39.37 -29.74 3.61
CA PRO A 24 -39.82 -30.62 4.69
C PRO A 24 -40.96 -30.03 5.53
N ALA A 25 -40.84 -28.80 6.03
CA ALA A 25 -41.87 -28.22 6.89
C ALA A 25 -43.15 -27.83 6.12
N VAL A 26 -43.04 -27.42 4.86
CA VAL A 26 -44.21 -27.11 4.03
C VAL A 26 -44.96 -28.38 3.65
N TYR A 27 -44.25 -29.42 3.19
CA TYR A 27 -44.88 -30.66 2.72
C TYR A 27 -45.49 -31.46 3.86
N ALA A 28 -44.92 -31.44 5.07
CA ALA A 28 -45.54 -32.04 6.26
C ALA A 28 -46.91 -31.41 6.58
N ARG A 29 -47.04 -30.08 6.49
CA ARG A 29 -48.31 -29.37 6.72
C ARG A 29 -49.36 -29.70 5.65
N VAL A 30 -48.93 -29.83 4.40
CA VAL A 30 -49.81 -30.23 3.29
C VAL A 30 -50.25 -31.68 3.49
N ALA A 31 -49.33 -32.60 3.83
CA ALA A 31 -49.62 -34.01 4.08
C ALA A 31 -50.66 -34.21 5.18
N ALA A 32 -50.56 -33.48 6.30
CA ALA A 32 -51.57 -33.52 7.38
C ALA A 32 -52.95 -33.06 6.91
N THR A 33 -53.02 -32.08 6.00
CA THR A 33 -54.30 -31.62 5.43
C THR A 33 -54.89 -32.65 4.46
N LEU A 34 -54.05 -33.33 3.67
CA LEU A 34 -54.47 -34.36 2.72
C LEU A 34 -55.13 -35.57 3.39
N GLU A 35 -54.77 -35.89 4.64
CA GLU A 35 -55.45 -36.95 5.41
C GLU A 35 -56.95 -36.68 5.59
N THR A 36 -57.34 -35.40 5.67
CA THR A 36 -58.73 -34.98 5.87
C THR A 36 -59.53 -34.79 4.57
N LEU A 37 -58.87 -34.89 3.41
CA LEU A 37 -59.45 -34.57 2.09
C LEU A 37 -59.19 -35.69 1.07
N PRO A 38 -59.96 -36.80 1.09
CA PRO A 38 -59.81 -37.87 0.11
C PRO A 38 -60.14 -37.37 -1.30
N GLY A 39 -59.33 -37.75 -2.29
CA GLY A 39 -59.54 -37.33 -3.69
C GLY A 39 -58.86 -36.02 -4.08
N ALA A 40 -58.10 -35.38 -3.19
CA ALA A 40 -57.45 -34.11 -3.47
C ALA A 40 -56.36 -34.22 -4.56
N SER A 41 -56.28 -33.22 -5.44
CA SER A 41 -55.16 -33.04 -6.37
C SER A 41 -54.09 -32.14 -5.73
N VAL A 42 -52.82 -32.53 -5.84
CA VAL A 42 -51.68 -31.77 -5.32
C VAL A 42 -50.93 -31.12 -6.48
N ALA A 43 -50.79 -29.80 -6.48
CA ALA A 43 -49.96 -29.09 -7.44
C ALA A 43 -48.60 -28.73 -6.81
N VAL A 44 -47.51 -29.23 -7.41
CA VAL A 44 -46.13 -28.90 -7.04
C VAL A 44 -45.59 -27.93 -8.07
N LEU A 45 -45.25 -26.71 -7.63
CA LEU A 45 -44.59 -25.69 -8.43
C LEU A 45 -43.10 -25.71 -8.09
N ALA A 46 -42.30 -26.36 -8.94
CA ALA A 46 -40.86 -26.51 -8.72
C ALA A 46 -40.08 -25.44 -9.52
N ASP A 47 -39.04 -24.90 -8.90
CA ASP A 47 -38.01 -24.06 -9.50
C ASP A 47 -36.96 -24.88 -10.28
N GLY A 48 -36.93 -26.20 -10.07
CA GLY A 48 -36.00 -27.12 -10.71
C GLY A 48 -34.67 -27.29 -9.96
N LEU A 49 -34.52 -26.69 -8.77
CA LEU A 49 -33.32 -26.80 -7.95
C LEU A 49 -33.56 -27.72 -6.73
N ALA A 50 -32.60 -28.59 -6.45
CA ALA A 50 -32.62 -29.43 -5.25
C ALA A 50 -32.35 -28.58 -4.00
N ALA A 51 -32.99 -28.97 -2.89
CA ALA A 51 -32.73 -28.44 -1.56
C ALA A 51 -32.46 -29.59 -0.58
N GLU A 52 -31.88 -29.25 0.57
CA GLU A 52 -31.61 -30.22 1.62
C GLU A 52 -32.93 -30.84 2.15
N GLY A 53 -32.95 -32.16 2.29
CA GLY A 53 -34.12 -32.89 2.79
C GLY A 53 -35.25 -33.14 1.77
N ASP A 54 -35.02 -32.89 0.48
CA ASP A 54 -36.03 -33.10 -0.58
C ASP A 54 -36.61 -34.52 -0.59
N GLU A 55 -35.77 -35.55 -0.54
CA GLU A 55 -36.23 -36.94 -0.59
C GLU A 55 -37.23 -37.25 0.53
N ALA A 56 -36.90 -36.87 1.77
CA ALA A 56 -37.78 -37.03 2.93
C ALA A 56 -39.07 -36.20 2.82
N ALA A 57 -38.97 -34.97 2.31
CA ALA A 57 -40.12 -34.10 2.10
C ALA A 57 -41.10 -34.70 1.09
N PHE A 58 -40.61 -35.15 -0.08
CA PHE A 58 -41.45 -35.75 -1.11
C PHE A 58 -42.06 -37.07 -0.65
N ASN A 59 -41.31 -37.92 0.05
CA ASN A 59 -41.85 -39.15 0.63
C ASN A 59 -43.00 -38.85 1.60
N THR A 60 -42.86 -37.80 2.42
CA THR A 60 -43.92 -37.36 3.35
C THR A 60 -45.16 -36.90 2.60
N LEU A 61 -45.01 -36.08 1.56
CA LEU A 61 -46.13 -35.58 0.75
C LEU A 61 -46.87 -36.71 0.00
N LEU A 62 -46.12 -37.66 -0.56
CA LEU A 62 -46.65 -38.73 -1.43
C LEU A 62 -47.17 -39.95 -0.65
N SER A 63 -46.82 -40.10 0.64
CA SER A 63 -47.29 -41.20 1.49
C SER A 63 -48.79 -41.16 1.85
N LYS A 64 -49.49 -40.07 1.51
CA LYS A 64 -50.89 -39.80 1.89
C LYS A 64 -51.83 -39.79 0.67
N ASN A 65 -53.15 -39.67 0.91
CA ASN A 65 -54.25 -39.85 -0.05
C ASN A 65 -54.36 -38.79 -1.19
N ALA A 66 -53.26 -38.41 -1.85
CA ALA A 66 -53.31 -37.60 -3.06
C ALA A 66 -53.85 -38.44 -4.23
N ALA A 67 -54.91 -37.98 -4.90
CA ALA A 67 -55.48 -38.72 -6.04
C ALA A 67 -54.76 -38.44 -7.36
N ARG A 68 -54.14 -37.27 -7.49
CA ARG A 68 -53.40 -36.83 -8.67
C ARG A 68 -52.35 -35.80 -8.28
N VAL A 69 -51.22 -35.81 -8.95
CA VAL A 69 -50.19 -34.78 -8.83
C VAL A 69 -50.11 -33.96 -10.12
N VAL A 70 -50.18 -32.65 -10.01
CA VAL A 70 -49.82 -31.71 -11.08
C VAL A 70 -48.41 -31.22 -10.80
N TRP A 71 -47.50 -31.42 -11.74
CA TRP A 71 -46.09 -31.05 -11.59
C TRP A 71 -45.76 -29.95 -12.58
N ALA A 72 -45.58 -28.74 -12.07
CA ALA A 72 -45.06 -27.61 -12.83
C ALA A 72 -43.55 -27.54 -12.67
N ALA A 73 -42.82 -27.61 -13.77
CA ALA A 73 -41.37 -27.44 -13.77
C ALA A 73 -40.94 -26.54 -14.94
N SER A 74 -39.84 -25.82 -14.72
CA SER A 74 -39.13 -25.13 -15.79
C SER A 74 -38.34 -26.14 -16.63
N ASP A 75 -38.35 -25.96 -17.95
CA ASP A 75 -37.53 -26.70 -18.91
C ASP A 75 -36.16 -26.04 -19.16
N ARG A 76 -35.94 -24.83 -18.61
CA ARG A 76 -34.67 -24.11 -18.66
C ARG A 76 -34.18 -23.76 -17.26
N PRO A 77 -33.20 -24.49 -16.69
CA PRO A 77 -32.47 -24.04 -15.51
C PRO A 77 -31.41 -23.01 -15.94
N GLY A 78 -31.84 -21.89 -16.53
CA GLY A 78 -30.96 -20.76 -16.88
C GLY A 78 -30.63 -19.86 -15.70
N LEU A 79 -30.88 -20.34 -14.47
CA LEU A 79 -30.65 -19.59 -13.25
C LEU A 79 -29.15 -19.52 -12.98
N ILE A 80 -28.66 -18.29 -12.88
CA ILE A 80 -27.30 -18.00 -12.49
C ILE A 80 -27.35 -17.24 -11.16
N GLY A 81 -26.55 -17.69 -10.20
CA GLY A 81 -26.41 -17.08 -8.88
C GLY A 81 -25.00 -16.52 -8.68
N LEU A 82 -24.86 -15.50 -7.84
CA LEU A 82 -23.58 -14.88 -7.50
C LEU A 82 -23.16 -15.30 -6.08
N THR A 83 -22.08 -16.06 -5.95
CA THR A 83 -21.60 -16.63 -4.67
C THR A 83 -20.41 -15.88 -4.08
N GLY A 84 -19.57 -15.27 -4.93
CA GLY A 84 -18.35 -14.59 -4.53
C GLY A 84 -18.22 -13.18 -5.12
N ALA A 85 -17.65 -12.27 -4.33
CA ALA A 85 -17.27 -10.93 -4.74
C ALA A 85 -16.14 -10.44 -3.82
N ASP A 86 -14.90 -10.68 -4.25
CA ASP A 86 -13.70 -10.44 -3.45
C ASP A 86 -12.88 -9.29 -4.03
N ASN A 87 -12.52 -8.32 -3.19
CA ASN A 87 -11.76 -7.14 -3.62
C ASN A 87 -10.25 -7.46 -3.62
N GLN A 88 -9.73 -7.86 -4.77
CA GLN A 88 -8.32 -8.23 -4.99
C GLN A 88 -7.46 -7.00 -5.32
N VAL A 89 -6.17 -7.19 -5.59
CA VAL A 89 -5.26 -6.09 -5.98
C VAL A 89 -5.72 -5.43 -7.28
N ASP A 90 -5.97 -6.24 -8.31
CA ASP A 90 -6.20 -5.77 -9.69
C ASP A 90 -7.67 -5.48 -10.03
N GLY A 91 -8.61 -5.82 -9.14
CA GLY A 91 -10.03 -5.62 -9.36
C GLY A 91 -10.91 -6.38 -8.38
N PHE A 92 -12.22 -6.33 -8.58
CA PHE A 92 -13.16 -7.22 -7.89
C PHE A 92 -13.26 -8.54 -8.64
N GLU A 93 -12.92 -9.64 -7.99
CA GLU A 93 -13.11 -10.99 -8.51
C GLU A 93 -14.52 -11.47 -8.17
N LEU A 94 -15.27 -11.87 -9.18
CA LEU A 94 -16.65 -12.30 -9.08
C LEU A 94 -16.76 -13.79 -9.40
N THR A 95 -17.57 -14.49 -8.63
CA THR A 95 -17.84 -15.92 -8.84
C THR A 95 -19.33 -16.16 -8.97
N ALA A 96 -19.75 -16.69 -10.12
CA ALA A 96 -21.12 -17.08 -10.39
C ALA A 96 -21.26 -18.59 -10.59
N ILE A 97 -22.42 -19.12 -10.24
CA ILE A 97 -22.76 -20.54 -10.34
C ILE A 97 -24.01 -20.73 -11.20
N ARG A 98 -24.09 -21.86 -11.89
CA ARG A 98 -25.27 -22.35 -12.61
C ARG A 98 -25.51 -23.83 -12.30
N ALA A 99 -26.73 -24.32 -12.49
CA ALA A 99 -27.00 -25.75 -12.35
C ALA A 99 -26.24 -26.56 -13.43
N PRO A 100 -25.69 -27.74 -13.10
CA PRO A 100 -25.05 -28.62 -14.07
C PRO A 100 -26.09 -29.21 -15.04
N GLY A 101 -25.69 -29.47 -16.28
CA GLY A 101 -26.53 -30.15 -17.28
C GLY A 101 -26.56 -29.48 -18.66
N ASP A 102 -26.11 -28.23 -18.77
CA ASP A 102 -25.92 -27.55 -20.06
C ASP A 102 -24.42 -27.50 -20.43
N PRO A 103 -23.97 -28.26 -21.45
CA PRO A 103 -22.58 -28.24 -21.88
C PRO A 103 -22.23 -26.97 -22.67
N ALA A 104 -23.19 -26.14 -23.06
CA ALA A 104 -22.93 -24.93 -23.82
C ALA A 104 -22.16 -23.89 -22.99
N PRO A 105 -21.20 -23.18 -23.59
CA PRO A 105 -20.60 -22.01 -22.97
C PRO A 105 -21.68 -20.94 -22.77
N ALA A 106 -21.64 -20.27 -21.63
CA ALA A 106 -22.55 -19.16 -21.32
C ALA A 106 -21.75 -17.96 -20.82
N GLN A 107 -22.25 -16.77 -21.11
CA GLN A 107 -21.70 -15.52 -20.58
C GLN A 107 -22.78 -14.76 -19.85
N VAL A 108 -22.41 -14.15 -18.74
CA VAL A 108 -23.28 -13.26 -17.98
C VAL A 108 -22.49 -12.01 -17.62
N THR A 109 -23.14 -10.86 -17.74
CA THR A 109 -22.57 -9.58 -17.32
C THR A 109 -23.02 -9.28 -15.90
N ALA A 110 -22.08 -8.87 -15.05
CA ALA A 110 -22.33 -8.37 -13.71
C ALA A 110 -22.12 -6.85 -13.70
N GLY A 111 -23.08 -6.11 -13.12
CA GLY A 111 -22.94 -4.69 -12.84
C GLY A 111 -22.71 -4.45 -11.35
N ALA A 112 -21.76 -3.56 -11.02
CA ALA A 112 -21.60 -3.04 -9.66
C ALA A 112 -22.33 -1.71 -9.50
N PHE A 113 -22.99 -1.54 -8.37
CA PHE A 113 -23.86 -0.40 -8.06
C PHE A 113 -23.45 0.28 -6.75
N ASP A 114 -23.56 1.60 -6.71
CA ASP A 114 -23.37 2.39 -5.49
C ASP A 114 -24.59 2.32 -4.55
N ASP A 115 -24.49 3.00 -3.41
CA ASP A 115 -25.56 3.16 -2.42
C ASP A 115 -26.83 3.83 -2.98
N LYS A 116 -26.72 4.58 -4.08
CA LYS A 116 -27.82 5.23 -4.81
C LYS A 116 -28.36 4.38 -5.95
N GLY A 117 -27.81 3.19 -6.19
CA GLY A 117 -28.21 2.29 -7.27
C GLY A 117 -27.70 2.72 -8.66
N ARG A 118 -26.68 3.59 -8.73
CA ARG A 118 -26.01 3.94 -9.99
C ARG A 118 -24.99 2.87 -10.34
N ARG A 119 -25.01 2.41 -11.59
CA ARG A 119 -24.05 1.43 -12.11
C ARG A 119 -22.70 2.11 -12.31
N ILE A 120 -21.66 1.61 -11.65
CA ILE A 120 -20.30 2.17 -11.68
C ILE A 120 -19.40 1.40 -12.65
N ALA A 121 -19.55 0.07 -12.68
CA ALA A 121 -18.64 -0.80 -13.42
C ALA A 121 -19.29 -2.12 -13.82
N ASP A 122 -18.63 -2.80 -14.75
CA ASP A 122 -19.09 -4.02 -15.40
C ASP A 122 -18.00 -5.09 -15.45
N ALA A 123 -18.40 -6.35 -15.34
CA ALA A 123 -17.56 -7.50 -15.57
C ALA A 123 -18.32 -8.58 -16.33
N THR A 124 -17.65 -9.28 -17.24
CA THR A 124 -18.24 -10.44 -17.91
C THR A 124 -17.69 -11.71 -17.27
N LEU A 125 -18.57 -12.55 -16.76
CA LEU A 125 -18.24 -13.89 -16.29
C LEU A 125 -18.55 -14.90 -17.39
N THR A 126 -17.61 -15.80 -17.64
CA THR A 126 -17.72 -16.82 -18.69
C THR A 126 -17.72 -18.21 -18.07
N PHE A 127 -18.76 -18.99 -18.37
CA PHE A 127 -18.83 -20.42 -18.08
C PHE A 127 -18.16 -21.18 -19.22
N SER A 128 -17.07 -21.90 -18.92
CA SER A 128 -16.46 -22.79 -19.90
C SER A 128 -17.39 -23.97 -20.22
N PRO A 129 -17.20 -24.66 -21.35
CA PRO A 129 -18.01 -25.82 -21.71
C PRO A 129 -18.04 -26.88 -20.60
N GLY A 130 -19.24 -27.22 -20.13
CA GLY A 130 -19.45 -28.19 -19.05
C GLY A 130 -19.16 -27.71 -17.63
N GLU A 131 -18.64 -26.49 -17.44
CA GLU A 131 -18.40 -25.92 -16.12
C GLU A 131 -19.68 -25.28 -15.54
N SER A 132 -19.90 -25.51 -14.24
CA SER A 132 -21.01 -24.94 -13.46
C SER A 132 -20.63 -23.66 -12.72
N THR A 133 -19.36 -23.27 -12.78
CA THR A 133 -18.81 -22.09 -12.11
C THR A 133 -18.16 -21.20 -13.15
N ALA A 134 -18.37 -19.89 -13.04
CA ALA A 134 -17.72 -18.88 -13.86
C ALA A 134 -17.07 -17.84 -12.96
N THR A 135 -15.89 -17.39 -13.35
CA THR A 135 -15.21 -16.26 -12.72
C THR A 135 -15.13 -15.09 -13.70
N GLY A 136 -15.00 -13.88 -13.16
CA GLY A 136 -14.73 -12.69 -13.95
C GLY A 136 -14.18 -11.57 -13.06
N THR A 137 -13.36 -10.71 -13.65
CA THR A 137 -12.71 -9.61 -12.91
C THR A 137 -13.27 -8.28 -13.35
N MET A 138 -13.69 -7.47 -12.38
CA MET A 138 -14.08 -6.08 -12.57
C MET A 138 -12.89 -5.17 -12.30
N ALA A 139 -12.18 -4.77 -13.37
CA ALA A 139 -11.00 -3.93 -13.30
C ALA A 139 -11.40 -2.45 -13.17
N VAL A 140 -11.33 -1.92 -11.96
CA VAL A 140 -11.76 -0.56 -11.62
C VAL A 140 -10.76 0.07 -10.64
N PRO A 141 -10.43 1.37 -10.78
CA PRO A 141 -9.60 2.08 -9.81
C PRO A 141 -10.14 1.92 -8.38
N PHE A 142 -9.24 1.86 -7.39
CA PHE A 142 -9.61 1.53 -6.02
C PHE A 142 -10.62 2.54 -5.41
N GLU A 143 -10.56 3.80 -5.85
CA GLU A 143 -11.44 4.88 -5.40
C GLU A 143 -12.90 4.51 -5.66
N LEU A 144 -13.19 4.02 -6.86
CA LEU A 144 -14.53 3.62 -7.28
C LEU A 144 -14.93 2.24 -6.74
N ARG A 145 -13.95 1.36 -6.49
CA ARG A 145 -14.18 0.04 -5.88
C ARG A 145 -14.79 0.13 -4.49
N ASN A 146 -14.38 1.12 -3.70
CA ASN A 146 -14.91 1.32 -2.35
C ASN A 146 -16.32 1.92 -2.33
N ASP A 147 -16.82 2.41 -3.46
CA ASP A 147 -18.19 2.93 -3.61
C ASP A 147 -19.22 1.82 -3.90
N PHE A 148 -18.78 0.59 -4.14
CA PHE A 148 -19.69 -0.53 -4.44
C PHE A 148 -20.50 -0.91 -3.20
N ALA A 149 -21.82 -0.86 -3.32
CA ALA A 149 -22.77 -1.33 -2.31
C ALA A 149 -23.37 -2.70 -2.66
N SER A 150 -23.51 -3.00 -3.96
CA SER A 150 -24.04 -4.28 -4.43
C SER A 150 -23.57 -4.62 -5.84
N ILE A 151 -23.61 -5.91 -6.16
CA ILE A 151 -23.30 -6.46 -7.48
C ILE A 151 -24.49 -7.31 -7.92
N ALA A 152 -24.96 -7.11 -9.15
CA ALA A 152 -26.10 -7.85 -9.70
C ALA A 152 -25.77 -8.40 -11.09
N LEU A 153 -26.26 -9.62 -11.39
CA LEU A 153 -26.16 -10.23 -12.70
C LEU A 153 -27.27 -9.73 -13.64
N ASP A 154 -26.89 -9.27 -14.82
CA ASP A 154 -27.82 -8.79 -15.84
C ASP A 154 -28.73 -9.92 -16.36
N GLY A 155 -30.00 -9.62 -16.57
CA GLY A 155 -30.99 -10.57 -17.08
C GLY A 155 -31.49 -11.60 -16.05
N GLN A 156 -30.92 -11.62 -14.83
CA GLN A 156 -31.26 -12.56 -13.76
C GLN A 156 -32.10 -11.88 -12.67
N ARG A 157 -33.42 -11.94 -12.78
CA ARG A 157 -34.37 -11.27 -11.87
C ARG A 157 -34.68 -12.12 -10.64
N GLN A 158 -33.66 -12.43 -9.84
CA GLN A 158 -33.82 -13.18 -8.60
C GLN A 158 -32.88 -12.69 -7.49
N ALA A 159 -33.27 -12.94 -6.24
CA ALA A 159 -32.44 -12.59 -5.07
C ALA A 159 -31.04 -13.23 -5.09
N GLY A 160 -30.90 -14.45 -5.63
CA GLY A 160 -29.61 -15.14 -5.71
C GLY A 160 -28.63 -14.56 -6.74
N ALA A 161 -29.10 -13.66 -7.62
CA ALA A 161 -28.27 -12.98 -8.61
C ALA A 161 -27.67 -11.66 -8.08
N VAL A 162 -28.04 -11.25 -6.87
CA VAL A 162 -27.56 -10.03 -6.22
C VAL A 162 -26.72 -10.40 -5.00
N ARG A 163 -25.58 -9.75 -4.88
CA ARG A 163 -24.72 -9.81 -3.70
C ARG A 163 -24.49 -8.40 -3.18
N VAL A 164 -24.83 -8.18 -1.91
CA VAL A 164 -24.52 -6.92 -1.21
C VAL A 164 -23.12 -7.01 -0.60
N LEU A 165 -22.44 -5.87 -0.54
CA LEU A 165 -21.09 -5.73 -0.01
C LEU A 165 -21.12 -4.98 1.32
N ASP A 166 -20.27 -5.39 2.26
CA ASP A 166 -20.13 -4.78 3.58
C ASP A 166 -18.87 -3.91 3.70
N GLU A 167 -18.69 -3.30 4.87
CA GLU A 167 -17.46 -2.56 5.17
C GLU A 167 -16.21 -3.47 5.16
N ASN A 168 -16.36 -4.78 5.37
CA ASN A 168 -15.25 -5.74 5.30
C ASN A 168 -14.76 -6.01 3.87
N SER A 169 -15.58 -5.71 2.86
CA SER A 169 -15.26 -5.87 1.44
C SER A 169 -14.47 -4.67 0.85
N LYS A 170 -14.40 -3.55 1.58
CA LYS A 170 -13.65 -2.35 1.17
C LYS A 170 -12.15 -2.48 1.45
N ARG A 171 -11.30 -2.12 0.49
CA ARG A 171 -9.83 -2.04 0.69
C ARG A 171 -9.46 -0.62 1.11
N ARG A 172 -8.66 -0.47 2.17
CA ARG A 172 -8.18 0.85 2.63
C ARG A 172 -6.78 1.11 2.10
N ARG A 173 -6.49 2.39 1.89
CA ARG A 173 -5.16 2.86 1.50
C ARG A 173 -4.27 3.00 2.73
N VAL A 174 -3.07 2.44 2.63
CA VAL A 174 -2.01 2.53 3.63
C VAL A 174 -0.84 3.27 3.01
N GLY A 175 -0.46 4.41 3.58
CA GLY A 175 0.73 5.15 3.20
C GLY A 175 1.97 4.52 3.82
N LEU A 176 3.02 4.31 3.05
CA LEU A 176 4.31 3.78 3.52
C LEU A 176 5.37 4.87 3.39
N LEU A 177 6.13 5.09 4.47
CA LEU A 177 7.21 6.07 4.55
C LEU A 177 8.45 5.43 5.16
N SER A 178 9.62 5.73 4.60
CA SER A 178 10.90 5.39 5.19
C SER A 178 11.96 6.42 4.78
N GLN A 179 12.95 6.61 5.65
CA GLN A 179 14.11 7.48 5.41
C GLN A 179 15.43 6.72 5.25
N ALA A 180 15.39 5.38 5.15
CA ALA A 180 16.57 4.62 4.77
C ALA A 180 16.66 4.47 3.25
N GLU A 181 17.88 4.47 2.73
CA GLU A 181 18.15 4.15 1.33
C GLU A 181 17.56 2.77 1.00
N ALA A 182 16.64 2.74 0.05
CA ALA A 182 16.21 1.50 -0.56
C ALA A 182 17.32 1.08 -1.54
N ASP A 183 18.32 0.33 -1.06
CA ASP A 183 19.29 -0.28 -1.96
C ASP A 183 18.55 -1.30 -2.85
N GLN A 184 18.34 -0.95 -4.12
CA GLN A 184 17.68 -1.84 -5.09
C GLN A 184 18.46 -3.15 -5.28
N ALA A 185 19.76 -3.16 -4.98
CA ALA A 185 20.60 -4.36 -5.04
C ALA A 185 20.33 -5.33 -3.87
N GLN A 186 19.87 -4.83 -2.71
CA GLN A 186 19.57 -5.64 -1.53
C GLN A 186 18.16 -5.37 -0.95
N PRO A 187 17.09 -5.83 -1.63
CA PRO A 187 15.71 -5.55 -1.21
C PRO A 187 15.36 -6.01 0.21
N LEU A 188 16.01 -7.05 0.73
CA LEU A 188 15.75 -7.59 2.08
C LEU A 188 16.21 -6.66 3.21
N LEU A 189 17.12 -5.73 2.93
CA LEU A 189 17.58 -4.72 3.89
C LEU A 189 16.72 -3.45 3.85
N SER A 190 15.79 -3.35 2.91
CA SER A 190 14.88 -2.20 2.83
C SER A 190 13.87 -2.24 3.98
N PRO A 191 13.71 -1.16 4.75
CA PRO A 191 12.75 -1.09 5.87
C PRO A 191 11.30 -1.37 5.47
N LEU A 192 10.93 -1.05 4.24
CA LEU A 192 9.56 -1.23 3.75
C LEU A 192 9.30 -2.60 3.12
N TYR A 193 10.32 -3.41 2.86
CA TYR A 193 10.16 -4.68 2.12
C TYR A 193 9.18 -5.64 2.81
N TYR A 194 9.40 -5.93 4.09
CA TYR A 194 8.56 -6.86 4.85
C TYR A 194 7.16 -6.28 5.10
N ILE A 195 7.05 -4.98 5.39
CA ILE A 195 5.77 -4.29 5.57
C ILE A 195 4.93 -4.37 4.30
N ARG A 196 5.53 -4.06 3.14
CA ARG A 196 4.88 -4.13 1.84
C ARG A 196 4.35 -5.53 1.57
N ARG A 197 5.19 -6.55 1.77
CA ARG A 197 4.80 -7.95 1.53
C ARG A 197 3.69 -8.42 2.47
N ALA A 198 3.70 -7.98 3.73
CA ALA A 198 2.68 -8.32 4.72
C ALA A 198 1.33 -7.65 4.44
N LEU A 199 1.33 -6.39 3.97
CA LEU A 199 0.11 -5.60 3.77
C LEU A 199 -0.49 -5.69 2.37
N GLN A 200 0.30 -6.01 1.34
CA GLN A 200 -0.15 -6.09 -0.06
C GLN A 200 -1.42 -6.94 -0.28
N PRO A 201 -1.63 -8.08 0.42
CA PRO A 201 -2.87 -8.85 0.28
C PRO A 201 -4.11 -8.15 0.87
N PHE A 202 -3.95 -7.23 1.82
CA PHE A 202 -5.05 -6.71 2.63
C PHE A 202 -5.34 -5.22 2.42
N ALA A 203 -4.41 -4.47 1.80
CA ALA A 203 -4.50 -3.03 1.63
C ALA A 203 -4.03 -2.56 0.24
N ASP A 204 -4.45 -1.36 -0.14
CA ASP A 204 -3.82 -0.61 -1.23
C ASP A 204 -2.64 0.18 -0.67
N LEU A 205 -1.46 0.02 -1.25
CA LEU A 205 -0.24 0.61 -0.72
C LEU A 205 0.10 1.87 -1.52
N ALA A 206 0.30 2.98 -0.81
CA ALA A 206 0.71 4.26 -1.38
C ALA A 206 2.10 4.63 -0.89
N GLU A 207 2.99 4.94 -1.81
CA GLU A 207 4.35 5.44 -1.53
C GLU A 207 4.48 6.84 -2.15
N PRO A 208 5.17 7.78 -1.48
CA PRO A 208 5.40 9.12 -2.02
C PRO A 208 6.39 9.07 -3.19
N SER A 209 6.37 10.12 -4.01
CA SER A 209 7.34 10.27 -5.12
C SER A 209 8.69 10.84 -4.69
N SER A 210 8.71 11.55 -3.56
CA SER A 210 9.90 12.18 -2.98
C SER A 210 10.32 11.47 -1.69
N ALA A 211 11.62 11.46 -1.40
CA ALA A 211 12.17 11.04 -0.12
C ALA A 211 12.06 12.14 0.96
N ASP A 212 11.91 13.41 0.56
CA ASP A 212 11.78 14.51 1.51
C ASP A 212 10.43 14.42 2.26
N LEU A 213 10.46 14.28 3.59
CA LEU A 213 9.25 14.22 4.43
C LEU A 213 8.38 15.47 4.31
N ALA A 214 8.97 16.63 4.06
CA ALA A 214 8.22 17.88 3.90
C ALA A 214 7.29 17.83 2.68
N ASP A 215 7.62 17.03 1.66
CA ASP A 215 6.78 16.81 0.48
C ASP A 215 6.01 15.47 0.57
N ALA A 216 6.66 14.41 1.04
CA ALA A 216 6.13 13.05 1.09
C ALA A 216 4.91 12.92 2.00
N ILE A 217 4.94 13.55 3.19
CA ILE A 217 3.82 13.50 4.13
C ILE A 217 2.57 14.18 3.53
N PRO A 218 2.63 15.43 3.01
CA PRO A 218 1.52 16.05 2.29
C PRO A 218 0.98 15.21 1.13
N GLN A 219 1.85 14.67 0.28
CA GLN A 219 1.46 13.82 -0.85
C GLN A 219 0.64 12.61 -0.39
N LEU A 220 1.09 11.93 0.68
CA LEU A 220 0.34 10.82 1.25
C LEU A 220 -0.97 11.28 1.86
N LEU A 221 -0.98 12.36 2.65
CA LEU A 221 -2.21 12.86 3.28
C LEU A 221 -3.27 13.28 2.25
N ASP A 222 -2.87 13.85 1.11
CA ASP A 222 -3.77 14.21 0.00
C ASP A 222 -4.43 12.98 -0.63
N GLN A 223 -3.78 11.82 -0.58
CA GLN A 223 -4.34 10.53 -1.02
C GLN A 223 -5.31 9.90 0.00
N LYS A 224 -5.56 10.56 1.14
CA LYS A 224 -6.51 10.14 2.20
C LYS A 224 -6.31 8.69 2.70
N PRO A 225 -5.10 8.29 3.11
CA PRO A 225 -4.85 6.98 3.69
C PRO A 225 -5.58 6.84 5.02
N ALA A 226 -6.04 5.62 5.31
CA ALA A 226 -6.61 5.28 6.62
C ALA A 226 -5.49 5.03 7.67
N MET A 227 -4.31 4.64 7.19
CA MET A 227 -3.14 4.36 8.00
C MET A 227 -1.88 4.86 7.31
N ILE A 228 -0.92 5.37 8.07
CA ILE A 228 0.43 5.67 7.61
C ILE A 228 1.40 4.83 8.44
N VAL A 229 2.31 4.12 7.78
CA VAL A 229 3.37 3.34 8.39
C VAL A 229 4.70 4.03 8.13
N MET A 230 5.43 4.36 9.19
CA MET A 230 6.75 4.98 9.14
C MET A 230 7.81 4.00 9.62
N ALA A 231 8.76 3.67 8.75
CA ALA A 231 9.87 2.78 9.03
C ALA A 231 11.17 3.57 9.23
N ASP A 232 11.67 3.58 10.48
CA ASP A 232 12.88 4.30 10.91
C ASP A 232 12.88 5.79 10.53
N VAL A 233 11.74 6.46 10.71
CA VAL A 233 11.65 7.92 10.57
C VAL A 233 11.93 8.55 11.94
N GLY A 234 12.88 9.49 12.00
CA GLY A 234 13.21 10.26 13.18
C GLY A 234 12.31 11.49 13.36
N THR A 235 12.92 12.66 13.23
CA THR A 235 12.28 13.97 13.37
C THR A 235 11.37 14.25 12.19
N ILE A 236 10.10 14.59 12.47
CA ILE A 236 9.17 15.05 11.45
C ILE A 236 9.32 16.56 11.30
N PRO A 237 9.44 17.10 10.06
CA PRO A 237 9.56 18.54 9.85
C PRO A 237 8.36 19.30 10.41
N GLU A 238 8.61 20.37 11.16
CA GLU A 238 7.57 21.19 11.82
C GLU A 238 6.49 21.69 10.85
N LEU A 239 6.88 22.03 9.61
CA LEU A 239 5.96 22.49 8.56
C LEU A 239 4.80 21.50 8.30
N VAL A 240 5.05 20.19 8.41
CA VAL A 240 4.06 19.13 8.11
C VAL A 240 3.58 18.40 9.36
N ARG A 241 4.28 18.58 10.48
CA ARG A 241 3.98 17.93 11.77
C ARG A 241 2.54 18.18 12.20
N GLN A 242 2.08 19.44 12.20
CA GLN A 242 0.71 19.76 12.62
C GLN A 242 -0.33 19.07 11.73
N ARG A 243 -0.09 19.02 10.42
CA ARG A 243 -1.01 18.39 9.46
C ARG A 243 -1.15 16.88 9.70
N LEU A 244 -0.06 16.22 10.09
CA LEU A 244 -0.08 14.81 10.46
C LEU A 244 -0.80 14.59 11.81
N VAL A 245 -0.55 15.45 12.80
CA VAL A 245 -1.27 15.42 14.09
C VAL A 245 -2.78 15.58 13.87
N ASP A 246 -3.19 16.57 13.08
CA ASP A 246 -4.60 16.81 12.75
C ASP A 246 -5.22 15.59 12.02
N TRP A 247 -4.46 14.92 11.15
CA TRP A 247 -4.92 13.71 10.48
C TRP A 247 -5.14 12.55 11.47
N VAL A 248 -4.22 12.35 12.43
CA VAL A 248 -4.41 11.35 13.50
C VAL A 248 -5.63 11.71 14.34
N ASP A 249 -5.76 12.96 14.79
CA ASP A 249 -6.89 13.39 15.61
C ASP A 249 -8.25 13.21 14.90
N ASN A 250 -8.26 13.27 13.58
CA ASN A 250 -9.45 13.04 12.74
C ASN A 250 -9.74 11.56 12.41
N GLY A 251 -8.97 10.60 12.94
CA GLY A 251 -9.22 9.16 12.75
C GLY A 251 -8.11 8.40 12.04
N GLY A 252 -7.00 9.05 11.69
CA GLY A 252 -5.84 8.39 11.09
C GLY A 252 -5.15 7.43 12.06
N THR A 253 -4.65 6.30 11.54
CA THR A 253 -3.81 5.37 12.31
C THR A 253 -2.33 5.52 11.93
N LEU A 254 -1.52 6.06 12.83
CA LEU A 254 -0.07 6.18 12.62
C LEU A 254 0.65 4.98 13.25
N VAL A 255 1.36 4.20 12.43
CA VAL A 255 2.22 3.10 12.88
C VAL A 255 3.66 3.51 12.68
N ARG A 256 4.47 3.47 13.73
CA ARG A 256 5.90 3.73 13.67
C ARG A 256 6.68 2.48 14.06
N PHE A 257 7.77 2.24 13.35
CA PHE A 257 8.78 1.27 13.75
C PHE A 257 9.98 1.99 14.32
N ALA A 258 10.48 1.48 15.44
CA ALA A 258 11.69 2.01 16.05
C ALA A 258 12.93 1.65 15.22
N GLY A 259 13.96 2.48 15.35
CA GLY A 259 15.24 2.31 14.68
C GLY A 259 16.22 3.38 15.17
N SER A 260 17.43 3.37 14.61
CA SER A 260 18.52 4.26 15.07
C SER A 260 18.18 5.75 14.90
N ARG A 261 17.44 6.12 13.85
CA ARG A 261 17.03 7.52 13.60
C ARG A 261 15.97 7.98 14.58
N LEU A 262 14.98 7.12 14.89
CA LEU A 262 13.96 7.44 15.89
C LEU A 262 14.58 7.64 17.29
N VAL A 263 15.56 6.82 17.66
CA VAL A 263 16.29 6.97 18.93
C VAL A 263 17.08 8.28 18.97
N ALA A 264 17.74 8.65 17.87
CA ALA A 264 18.53 9.88 17.77
C ALA A 264 17.67 11.15 17.81
N ALA A 265 16.50 11.13 17.17
CA ALA A 265 15.55 12.24 17.14
C ALA A 265 14.93 12.57 18.51
N GLY A 266 14.81 11.57 19.39
CA GLY A 266 14.22 11.72 20.72
C GLY A 266 12.69 11.59 20.72
N ASN A 267 12.05 12.14 21.75
CA ASN A 267 10.63 11.95 22.02
C ASN A 267 9.74 12.97 21.30
N ASP A 268 8.64 12.49 20.70
CA ASP A 268 7.51 13.30 20.21
C ASP A 268 6.23 12.87 20.92
N ASP A 269 5.81 13.64 21.93
CA ASP A 269 4.65 13.34 22.77
C ASP A 269 3.32 13.33 21.99
N ASP A 270 3.28 13.92 20.79
CA ASP A 270 2.07 13.97 19.97
C ASP A 270 1.95 12.82 18.97
N LEU A 271 3.07 12.20 18.59
CA LEU A 271 3.15 11.21 17.51
C LEU A 271 3.74 9.87 17.95
N LEU A 272 4.06 9.72 19.24
CA LEU A 272 4.42 8.46 19.87
C LEU A 272 3.44 8.10 20.99
N PRO A 273 3.08 6.81 21.11
CA PRO A 273 2.17 6.38 22.18
C PRO A 273 2.86 6.34 23.54
N VAL A 274 4.20 6.38 23.62
CA VAL A 274 4.99 6.32 24.85
C VAL A 274 6.25 7.14 24.69
N ARG A 275 6.80 7.63 25.81
CA ARG A 275 8.14 8.19 25.83
C ARG A 275 9.18 7.07 25.78
N LEU A 276 10.28 7.33 25.11
CA LEU A 276 11.41 6.44 24.84
C LEU A 276 12.58 6.84 25.73
N ARG A 277 13.29 5.83 26.25
CA ARG A 277 14.57 6.00 26.91
C ARG A 277 15.65 6.33 25.88
N THR A 278 16.67 7.07 26.31
CA THR A 278 17.83 7.37 25.49
C THR A 278 18.62 6.08 25.19
N GLY A 279 18.90 5.85 23.91
CA GLY A 279 19.69 4.71 23.44
C GLY A 279 18.88 3.43 23.20
N GLU A 280 19.56 2.43 22.65
CA GLU A 280 19.00 1.12 22.36
C GLU A 280 19.51 0.07 23.35
N ARG A 281 18.73 -0.98 23.57
CA ARG A 281 19.12 -2.16 24.36
C ARG A 281 19.51 -3.28 23.40
N SER A 282 20.70 -3.84 23.60
CA SER A 282 21.18 -5.04 22.89
C SER A 282 21.17 -6.28 23.79
N LEU A 283 20.68 -7.39 23.25
CA LEU A 283 20.45 -8.68 23.88
C LEU A 283 21.22 -9.75 23.08
N GLY A 284 22.01 -10.56 23.76
CA GLY A 284 22.67 -11.73 23.18
C GLY A 284 23.96 -11.45 22.40
N GLY A 285 24.47 -10.21 22.42
CA GLY A 285 25.80 -9.89 21.91
C GLY A 285 26.93 -10.38 22.83
N ALA A 286 28.16 -10.46 22.33
CA ALA A 286 29.33 -10.95 23.08
C ALA A 286 29.61 -10.19 24.40
N LEU A 287 29.14 -8.94 24.51
CA LEU A 287 29.22 -8.09 25.70
C LEU A 287 27.91 -8.01 26.51
N SER A 288 26.84 -8.69 26.06
CA SER A 288 25.53 -8.69 26.70
C SER A 288 25.35 -9.97 27.53
N TRP A 289 25.16 -9.81 28.84
CA TRP A 289 24.88 -10.91 29.77
C TRP A 289 23.46 -11.49 29.64
N THR A 290 22.63 -10.92 28.75
CA THR A 290 21.23 -11.29 28.57
C THR A 290 21.03 -12.01 27.25
N THR A 291 20.31 -13.13 27.25
CA THR A 291 19.94 -13.85 26.03
C THR A 291 18.90 -13.07 25.21
N PRO A 292 18.79 -13.30 23.89
CA PRO A 292 17.67 -12.81 23.09
C PRO A 292 16.34 -13.17 23.75
N GLN A 293 15.40 -12.24 23.75
CA GLN A 293 14.15 -12.36 24.49
C GLN A 293 13.02 -12.82 23.55
N PRO A 294 12.29 -13.91 23.89
CA PRO A 294 11.13 -14.31 23.11
C PRO A 294 9.92 -13.44 23.43
N VAL A 295 8.96 -13.40 22.50
CA VAL A 295 7.67 -12.74 22.71
C VAL A 295 6.78 -13.61 23.60
N THR A 296 6.07 -13.00 24.54
CA THR A 296 5.13 -13.72 25.43
C THR A 296 3.73 -13.77 24.82
N ASP A 297 2.80 -14.39 25.57
CA ASP A 297 1.38 -14.29 25.31
C ASP A 297 0.95 -12.83 25.12
N PHE A 298 0.12 -12.58 24.10
CA PHE A 298 -0.48 -11.28 23.88
C PHE A 298 -1.36 -10.90 25.06
N THR A 299 -1.44 -9.60 25.31
CA THR A 299 -2.30 -9.07 26.37
C THR A 299 -3.77 -9.44 26.10
N LYS A 300 -4.52 -9.80 27.15
CA LYS A 300 -5.96 -10.09 27.03
C LYS A 300 -6.79 -8.86 26.64
N THR A 301 -6.21 -7.68 26.79
CA THR A 301 -6.81 -6.38 26.54
C THR A 301 -6.00 -5.67 25.46
N GLY A 302 -6.38 -5.87 24.20
CA GLY A 302 -5.66 -5.27 23.08
C GLY A 302 -6.14 -5.81 21.73
N PRO A 303 -5.66 -5.24 20.62
CA PRO A 303 -6.04 -5.69 19.28
C PRO A 303 -5.59 -7.13 18.99
N PHE A 304 -4.52 -7.61 19.62
CA PHE A 304 -3.91 -8.92 19.36
C PHE A 304 -4.40 -10.05 20.28
N ALA A 305 -5.42 -9.80 21.11
CA ALA A 305 -5.84 -10.73 22.17
C ALA A 305 -6.31 -12.11 21.68
N ASP A 306 -6.74 -12.20 20.42
CA ASP A 306 -7.20 -13.43 19.74
C ASP A 306 -6.13 -14.11 18.89
N LEU A 307 -4.93 -13.54 18.80
CA LEU A 307 -3.83 -14.12 18.04
C LEU A 307 -3.06 -15.17 18.86
N ALA A 308 -2.56 -16.19 18.18
CA ALA A 308 -1.64 -17.14 18.78
C ALA A 308 -0.31 -16.42 19.11
N PRO A 309 0.25 -16.59 20.32
CA PRO A 309 1.53 -15.98 20.68
C PRO A 309 2.68 -16.48 19.79
N PRO A 310 3.53 -15.58 19.25
CA PRO A 310 4.66 -15.97 18.42
C PRO A 310 5.84 -16.51 19.25
N ALA A 311 5.77 -17.79 19.64
CA ALA A 311 6.84 -18.44 20.39
C ALA A 311 8.16 -18.55 19.58
N GLU A 312 8.09 -18.47 18.25
CA GLU A 312 9.22 -18.49 17.33
C GLU A 312 9.96 -17.15 17.21
N VAL A 313 9.37 -16.06 17.71
CA VAL A 313 9.95 -14.73 17.57
C VAL A 313 10.91 -14.44 18.72
N THR A 314 12.13 -14.03 18.37
CA THR A 314 13.17 -13.59 19.29
C THR A 314 13.64 -12.18 18.93
N VAL A 315 13.84 -11.37 19.97
CA VAL A 315 14.31 -9.98 19.87
C VAL A 315 15.73 -9.90 20.38
N THR A 316 16.62 -9.35 19.57
CA THR A 316 18.04 -9.14 19.89
C THR A 316 18.34 -7.67 20.17
N ARG A 317 17.55 -6.73 19.64
CA ARG A 317 17.67 -5.29 19.93
C ARG A 317 16.30 -4.64 20.06
N GLN A 318 16.19 -3.66 20.95
CA GLN A 318 14.94 -2.92 21.13
C GLN A 318 15.19 -1.50 21.64
N VAL A 319 14.26 -0.59 21.32
CA VAL A 319 14.12 0.66 22.04
C VAL A 319 13.26 0.43 23.28
N LEU A 320 13.58 1.08 24.39
CA LEU A 320 12.82 0.93 25.63
C LEU A 320 11.88 2.12 25.84
N ALA A 321 10.65 1.84 26.26
CA ALA A 321 9.77 2.85 26.79
C ALA A 321 10.21 3.32 28.20
N GLU A 322 9.97 4.58 28.51
CA GLU A 322 10.05 5.10 29.87
C GLU A 322 8.91 4.50 30.71
N PRO A 323 9.16 4.04 31.95
CA PRO A 323 8.11 3.50 32.79
C PRO A 323 7.16 4.60 33.24
N THR A 324 5.92 4.55 32.78
CA THR A 324 4.83 5.43 33.19
C THR A 324 3.67 4.61 33.78
N PRO A 325 2.80 5.18 34.63
CA PRO A 325 1.70 4.42 35.25
C PRO A 325 0.74 3.76 34.24
N ASP A 326 0.62 4.33 33.06
CA ASP A 326 -0.24 3.90 31.96
C ASP A 326 0.46 2.99 30.93
N ILE A 327 1.74 2.65 31.15
CA ILE A 327 2.50 1.79 30.22
C ILE A 327 1.82 0.43 30.03
N VAL A 328 1.18 -0.10 31.09
CA VAL A 328 0.50 -1.40 31.06
C VAL A 328 -0.71 -1.34 30.12
N GLU A 329 -1.52 -0.28 30.18
CA GLU A 329 -2.69 -0.09 29.32
C GLU A 329 -2.30 0.20 27.87
N ARG A 330 -1.15 0.86 27.67
CA ARG A 330 -0.60 1.18 26.36
C ARG A 330 0.12 0.00 25.71
N THR A 331 0.41 -1.09 26.41
CA THR A 331 1.18 -2.22 25.87
C THR A 331 0.28 -3.27 25.26
N TRP A 332 0.47 -3.59 23.98
CA TRP A 332 -0.29 -4.61 23.26
C TRP A 332 0.44 -5.96 23.20
N ALA A 333 1.77 -5.94 23.13
CA ALA A 333 2.62 -7.13 23.12
C ALA A 333 3.85 -6.90 24.02
N THR A 334 4.28 -7.94 24.73
CA THR A 334 5.42 -7.92 25.67
C THR A 334 6.43 -9.02 25.36
N LEU A 335 7.66 -8.83 25.82
CA LEU A 335 8.70 -9.85 25.83
C LEU A 335 8.73 -10.60 27.17
N ALA A 336 9.49 -11.71 27.21
CA ALA A 336 9.57 -12.59 28.38
C ALA A 336 10.04 -11.90 29.68
N ASP A 337 10.78 -10.79 29.55
CA ASP A 337 11.24 -9.98 30.66
C ASP A 337 10.26 -8.85 31.06
N GLY A 338 9.07 -8.81 30.45
CA GLY A 338 8.02 -7.81 30.71
C GLY A 338 8.21 -6.48 29.99
N THR A 339 9.24 -6.33 29.15
CA THR A 339 9.40 -5.10 28.36
C THR A 339 8.40 -5.04 27.19
N PRO A 340 7.82 -3.85 26.88
CA PRO A 340 6.91 -3.71 25.75
C PRO A 340 7.59 -3.95 24.40
N LEU A 341 6.97 -4.77 23.55
CA LEU A 341 7.35 -4.95 22.15
C LEU A 341 6.52 -4.06 21.23
N VAL A 342 5.21 -3.97 21.49
CA VAL A 342 4.29 -3.09 20.76
C VAL A 342 3.47 -2.29 21.75
N THR A 343 3.48 -0.98 21.58
CA THR A 343 2.66 -0.05 22.36
C THR A 343 1.71 0.71 21.46
N GLY A 344 0.50 0.99 21.92
CA GLY A 344 -0.46 1.80 21.19
C GLY A 344 -1.37 2.62 22.11
N MET A 345 -1.86 3.73 21.57
CA MET A 345 -2.72 4.69 22.27
C MET A 345 -3.75 5.27 21.30
N LYS A 346 -4.97 5.51 21.77
CA LYS A 346 -5.94 6.34 21.05
C LYS A 346 -5.62 7.83 21.25
N LYS A 347 -5.54 8.59 20.16
CA LYS A 347 -5.38 10.04 20.17
C LYS A 347 -6.47 10.68 19.31
N GLY A 348 -7.27 11.56 19.91
CA GLY A 348 -8.49 12.07 19.27
C GLY A 348 -9.40 10.91 18.82
N LYS A 349 -9.73 10.86 17.53
CA LYS A 349 -10.46 9.74 16.90
C LYS A 349 -9.54 8.66 16.33
N GLY A 350 -8.24 8.92 16.23
CA GLY A 350 -7.25 8.03 15.61
C GLY A 350 -6.49 7.18 16.60
N THR A 351 -5.38 6.61 16.14
CA THR A 351 -4.54 5.71 16.94
C THR A 351 -3.06 5.83 16.58
N LEU A 352 -2.23 5.90 17.61
CA LEU A 352 -0.78 5.82 17.52
C LEU A 352 -0.35 4.40 17.89
N VAL A 353 0.55 3.82 17.10
CA VAL A 353 1.15 2.51 17.34
C VAL A 353 2.66 2.61 17.15
N LEU A 354 3.41 2.01 18.07
CA LEU A 354 4.87 1.93 18.00
C LEU A 354 5.29 0.46 18.19
N PHE A 355 6.05 -0.05 17.22
CA PHE A 355 6.86 -1.25 17.37
C PHE A 355 8.23 -0.85 17.90
N HIS A 356 8.66 -1.44 19.02
CA HIS A 356 9.94 -1.14 19.69
C HIS A 356 11.15 -1.82 19.02
N VAL A 357 10.97 -2.29 17.79
CA VAL A 357 11.96 -2.96 16.93
C VAL A 357 11.88 -2.43 15.50
N THR A 358 12.92 -2.66 14.71
CA THR A 358 12.93 -2.34 13.28
C THR A 358 11.98 -3.25 12.48
N PRO A 359 11.52 -2.79 11.29
CA PRO A 359 10.73 -3.62 10.38
C PRO A 359 11.59 -4.54 9.50
N GLU A 360 12.93 -4.45 9.56
CA GLU A 360 13.82 -5.46 8.98
C GLU A 360 14.18 -6.56 9.98
N ALA A 361 14.68 -7.67 9.46
CA ALA A 361 15.13 -8.80 10.26
C ALA A 361 16.52 -8.58 10.93
N THR A 362 16.84 -7.35 11.31
CA THR A 362 18.13 -6.95 11.91
C THR A 362 18.09 -6.93 13.43
N TRP A 363 16.98 -6.48 14.03
CA TRP A 363 16.80 -6.37 15.48
C TRP A 363 15.96 -7.51 16.07
N SER A 364 15.20 -8.20 15.22
CA SER A 364 14.40 -9.35 15.59
C SER A 364 14.09 -10.19 14.35
N ASN A 365 13.65 -11.43 14.52
CA ASN A 365 13.10 -12.23 13.43
C ASN A 365 11.58 -12.03 13.26
N LEU A 366 10.96 -11.05 13.94
CA LEU A 366 9.53 -10.75 13.85
C LEU A 366 9.09 -10.51 12.40
N PRO A 367 9.76 -9.67 11.57
CA PRO A 367 9.27 -9.35 10.23
C PRO A 367 9.19 -10.55 9.26
N ILE A 368 9.85 -11.66 9.58
CA ILE A 368 9.84 -12.90 8.80
C ILE A 368 8.73 -13.86 9.29
N SER A 369 8.13 -13.62 10.45
CA SER A 369 7.13 -14.51 11.05
C SER A 369 5.73 -14.30 10.47
N GLY A 370 4.89 -15.36 10.53
CA GLY A 370 3.47 -15.25 10.18
C GLY A 370 2.71 -14.30 11.12
N SER A 371 3.17 -14.19 12.37
CA SER A 371 2.57 -13.32 13.38
C SER A 371 2.71 -11.85 13.05
N PHE A 372 3.78 -11.43 12.36
CA PHE A 372 3.91 -10.06 11.87
C PHE A 372 2.82 -9.68 10.87
N VAL A 373 2.48 -10.61 9.97
CA VAL A 373 1.40 -10.43 8.99
C VAL A 373 0.05 -10.27 9.70
N GLU A 374 -0.26 -11.15 10.66
CA GLU A 374 -1.52 -11.09 11.42
C GLU A 374 -1.60 -9.83 12.30
N MET A 375 -0.49 -9.42 12.93
CA MET A 375 -0.43 -8.17 13.71
C MET A 375 -0.72 -6.95 12.83
N LEU A 376 -0.03 -6.80 11.69
CA LEU A 376 -0.28 -5.69 10.77
C LEU A 376 -1.71 -5.70 10.21
N ARG A 377 -2.21 -6.88 9.82
CA ARG A 377 -3.60 -7.06 9.38
C ARG A 377 -4.59 -6.60 10.46
N ARG A 378 -4.32 -6.90 11.72
CA ARG A 378 -5.19 -6.52 12.84
C ARG A 378 -5.17 -5.02 13.11
N ILE A 379 -4.03 -4.35 12.95
CA ILE A 379 -3.96 -2.88 13.04
C ILE A 379 -4.74 -2.24 11.87
N VAL A 380 -4.65 -2.80 10.66
CA VAL A 380 -5.48 -2.33 9.52
C VAL A 380 -6.96 -2.50 9.83
N GLN A 381 -7.38 -3.63 10.41
CA GLN A 381 -8.76 -3.83 10.86
C GLN A 381 -9.19 -2.83 11.94
N LEU A 382 -8.31 -2.50 12.90
CA LEU A 382 -8.56 -1.49 13.91
C LEU A 382 -8.82 -0.12 13.28
N SER A 383 -8.03 0.25 12.27
CA SER A 383 -8.20 1.49 11.50
C SER A 383 -9.57 1.53 10.78
N ARG A 384 -10.05 0.39 10.25
CA ARG A 384 -11.37 0.29 9.58
C ARG A 384 -12.53 0.62 10.52
N ASN A 385 -12.45 0.17 11.77
CA ASN A 385 -13.55 0.28 12.72
C ASN A 385 -13.67 1.66 13.37
N GLN A 386 -12.64 2.52 13.26
CA GLN A 386 -12.66 3.87 13.84
C GLN A 386 -13.57 4.85 13.08
N GLY A 387 -13.78 4.63 11.77
CA GLY A 387 -14.79 5.35 10.99
C GLY A 387 -16.23 5.02 11.41
N ALA A 388 -16.46 3.83 11.95
CA ALA A 388 -17.76 3.41 12.51
C ALA A 388 -17.93 3.80 13.98
N ALA A 389 -16.83 4.08 14.70
CA ALA A 389 -16.82 4.35 16.13
C ALA A 389 -17.39 5.73 16.54
N VAL A 390 -17.90 6.53 15.60
CA VAL A 390 -18.73 7.71 15.91
C VAL A 390 -20.14 7.28 16.39
N ALA A 391 -20.49 6.00 16.31
CA ALA A 391 -21.65 5.43 16.98
C ALA A 391 -21.26 4.20 17.81
N ASN A 392 -21.25 4.37 19.13
CA ASN A 392 -21.30 3.32 20.17
C ASN A 392 -19.96 2.68 20.57
N ALA A 393 -19.17 3.42 21.36
CA ALA A 393 -18.20 2.83 22.26
C ALA A 393 -18.91 2.34 23.54
N GLU A 394 -19.44 1.11 23.50
CA GLU A 394 -19.64 0.17 24.62
C GLU A 394 -20.60 -0.95 24.16
N ALA A 395 -20.33 -2.17 24.64
CA ALA A 395 -21.22 -3.34 24.68
C ALA A 395 -21.06 -4.45 23.63
N ALA A 396 -21.13 -5.68 24.18
CA ALA A 396 -21.23 -6.97 23.54
C ALA A 396 -22.28 -7.02 22.41
N ALA A 397 -22.00 -7.86 21.39
CA ALA A 397 -22.94 -8.34 20.36
C ALA A 397 -24.09 -7.36 20.05
N THR A 398 -23.74 -6.19 19.53
CA THR A 398 -24.71 -5.15 19.15
C THR A 398 -25.61 -5.69 18.07
N SER A 399 -26.91 -5.73 18.35
CA SER A 399 -27.95 -6.10 17.39
C SER A 399 -28.01 -5.06 16.27
N LEU A 400 -27.79 -5.49 15.03
CA LEU A 400 -27.76 -4.65 13.84
C LEU A 400 -29.16 -4.51 13.25
N ALA A 401 -29.65 -3.28 13.12
CA ALA A 401 -30.96 -3.02 12.56
C ALA A 401 -31.03 -3.32 11.05
N PRO A 402 -32.17 -3.78 10.53
CA PRO A 402 -32.41 -3.87 9.08
C PRO A 402 -32.19 -2.52 8.39
N TYR A 403 -31.31 -2.45 7.37
CA TYR A 403 -31.05 -1.21 6.63
C TYR A 403 -31.59 -1.25 5.19
N ARG A 404 -31.23 -2.26 4.40
CA ARG A 404 -31.78 -2.51 3.05
C ARG A 404 -31.90 -3.99 2.79
N MET A 405 -32.92 -4.42 2.06
CA MET A 405 -33.20 -5.84 1.79
C MET A 405 -33.14 -6.15 0.32
N ILE A 406 -32.69 -7.35 -0.03
CA ILE A 406 -32.77 -7.88 -1.39
C ILE A 406 -34.19 -8.39 -1.60
N SER A 407 -34.92 -7.83 -2.55
CA SER A 407 -36.25 -8.30 -2.94
C SER A 407 -36.18 -9.60 -3.74
N ALA A 408 -37.31 -10.30 -3.88
CA ALA A 408 -37.36 -11.56 -4.61
C ALA A 408 -36.97 -11.45 -6.10
N ASP A 409 -37.16 -10.28 -6.70
CA ASP A 409 -36.80 -9.94 -8.08
C ASP A 409 -35.34 -9.44 -8.24
N GLY A 410 -34.56 -9.39 -7.16
CA GLY A 410 -33.15 -8.98 -7.20
C GLY A 410 -32.95 -7.46 -7.21
N THR A 411 -33.72 -6.72 -6.42
CA THR A 411 -33.51 -5.26 -6.23
C THR A 411 -33.32 -4.93 -4.75
N LEU A 412 -32.64 -3.83 -4.44
CA LEU A 412 -32.52 -3.35 -3.05
C LEU A 412 -33.72 -2.49 -2.68
N VAL A 413 -34.46 -2.91 -1.66
CA VAL A 413 -35.67 -2.27 -1.14
C VAL A 413 -35.53 -1.92 0.34
N PRO A 414 -36.34 -0.99 0.88
CA PRO A 414 -36.41 -0.75 2.31
C PRO A 414 -36.79 -2.01 3.11
N PRO A 415 -36.41 -2.10 4.40
CA PRO A 415 -36.77 -3.23 5.25
C PRO A 415 -38.27 -3.48 5.30
N THR A 416 -38.65 -4.76 5.24
CA THR A 416 -40.06 -5.16 5.40
C THR A 416 -40.46 -5.11 6.89
N PRO A 417 -41.76 -4.98 7.22
CA PRO A 417 -42.24 -4.99 8.60
C PRO A 417 -41.90 -6.27 9.38
N ASP A 418 -41.65 -7.38 8.66
CA ASP A 418 -41.30 -8.68 9.24
C ASP A 418 -39.81 -8.82 9.55
N ALA A 419 -38.96 -7.93 9.02
CA ALA A 419 -37.51 -7.99 9.20
C ALA A 419 -37.11 -7.56 10.62
N ARG A 420 -36.36 -8.41 11.32
CA ARG A 420 -35.87 -8.19 12.68
C ARG A 420 -34.37 -7.89 12.69
N PRO A 421 -33.89 -7.19 13.73
CA PRO A 421 -32.46 -6.97 13.93
C PRO A 421 -31.64 -8.28 13.94
N LEU A 422 -30.46 -8.22 13.34
CA LEU A 422 -29.52 -9.33 13.23
C LEU A 422 -28.51 -9.25 14.36
N VAL A 423 -28.24 -10.35 15.06
CA VAL A 423 -27.20 -10.38 16.10
C VAL A 423 -26.00 -11.16 15.56
N PRO A 424 -24.85 -10.50 15.31
CA PRO A 424 -23.65 -11.19 14.85
C PRO A 424 -23.17 -12.22 15.87
N GLY A 425 -22.98 -13.47 15.44
CA GLY A 425 -22.42 -14.56 16.24
C GLY A 425 -21.13 -15.12 15.63
N ALA A 426 -20.51 -16.10 16.30
CA ALA A 426 -19.24 -16.70 15.86
C ALA A 426 -19.38 -17.67 14.65
N GLY A 427 -20.58 -17.83 14.07
CA GLY A 427 -20.85 -18.78 12.99
C GLY A 427 -21.74 -18.20 11.88
N PRO A 428 -21.93 -18.93 10.77
CA PRO A 428 -22.74 -18.49 9.64
C PRO A 428 -24.19 -18.27 10.08
N LEU A 429 -24.70 -17.07 9.84
CA LEU A 429 -26.08 -16.71 10.16
C LEU A 429 -27.00 -17.24 9.05
N PRO A 430 -28.05 -18.01 9.38
CA PRO A 430 -28.98 -18.49 8.36
C PRO A 430 -29.88 -17.34 7.85
N VAL A 431 -30.21 -17.39 6.57
CA VAL A 431 -31.23 -16.51 5.98
C VAL A 431 -32.60 -17.06 6.32
N THR A 432 -33.40 -16.28 7.05
CA THR A 432 -34.71 -16.71 7.55
C THR A 432 -35.79 -15.70 7.18
N PHE A 433 -37.03 -16.02 7.51
CA PHE A 433 -38.14 -15.08 7.34
C PHE A 433 -37.97 -13.82 8.20
N GLU A 434 -37.45 -13.95 9.42
CA GLU A 434 -37.20 -12.82 10.32
C GLU A 434 -35.89 -12.10 9.99
N ASN A 435 -34.91 -12.79 9.39
CA ASN A 435 -33.64 -12.22 8.94
C ASN A 435 -33.45 -12.45 7.43
N PRO A 436 -34.19 -11.70 6.58
CA PRO A 436 -34.06 -11.79 5.12
C PRO A 436 -32.69 -11.28 4.63
N PRO A 437 -32.26 -11.62 3.40
CA PRO A 437 -30.97 -11.20 2.88
C PRO A 437 -30.95 -9.69 2.58
N GLY A 438 -29.83 -9.03 2.88
CA GLY A 438 -29.70 -7.58 2.80
C GLY A 438 -28.53 -7.01 3.58
N LEU A 439 -28.54 -5.68 3.75
CA LEU A 439 -27.62 -4.90 4.57
C LEU A 439 -28.24 -4.62 5.93
N TYR A 440 -27.49 -4.88 7.00
CA TYR A 440 -27.88 -4.64 8.40
C TYR A 440 -26.89 -3.69 9.07
N GLY A 441 -27.36 -2.68 9.80
CA GLY A 441 -26.52 -1.68 10.46
C GLY A 441 -27.08 -0.27 10.30
N SER A 442 -26.19 0.70 10.07
CA SER A 442 -26.49 2.11 9.86
C SER A 442 -25.81 2.65 8.61
N GLU A 443 -26.09 3.90 8.24
CA GLU A 443 -25.42 4.59 7.13
C GLU A 443 -23.89 4.66 7.30
N THR A 444 -23.40 4.62 8.53
CA THR A 444 -21.97 4.68 8.86
C THR A 444 -21.27 3.31 8.87
N GLY A 445 -22.02 2.21 8.78
CA GLY A 445 -21.47 0.86 8.80
C GLY A 445 -22.54 -0.21 8.64
N VAL A 446 -22.38 -1.05 7.62
CA VAL A 446 -23.31 -2.13 7.28
C VAL A 446 -22.61 -3.49 7.24
N LEU A 447 -23.36 -4.52 7.63
CA LEU A 447 -23.02 -5.93 7.50
C LEU A 447 -23.85 -6.55 6.36
N ALA A 448 -23.19 -7.31 5.48
CA ALA A 448 -23.80 -7.99 4.35
C ALA A 448 -24.30 -9.37 4.76
N HIS A 449 -25.61 -9.59 4.63
CA HIS A 449 -26.27 -10.88 4.83
C HIS A 449 -26.79 -11.38 3.50
N ASN A 450 -25.99 -12.18 2.79
CA ASN A 450 -26.29 -12.61 1.42
C ASN A 450 -27.08 -13.94 1.39
N LEU A 451 -27.91 -14.13 0.36
CA LEU A 451 -28.67 -15.38 0.18
C LEU A 451 -27.77 -16.57 -0.11
N LEU A 452 -26.73 -16.38 -0.94
CA LEU A 452 -25.75 -17.39 -1.30
C LEU A 452 -24.43 -17.12 -0.59
N ASN A 453 -23.84 -18.17 -0.02
CA ASN A 453 -22.48 -18.15 0.51
C ASN A 453 -21.47 -18.62 -0.56
N ALA A 454 -20.17 -18.53 -0.26
CA ALA A 454 -19.12 -18.91 -1.20
C ALA A 454 -19.14 -20.40 -1.59
N GLU A 455 -19.66 -21.26 -0.71
CA GLU A 455 -19.74 -22.72 -0.89
C GLU A 455 -21.07 -23.18 -1.51
N SER A 456 -21.97 -22.25 -1.84
CA SER A 456 -23.28 -22.57 -2.41
C SER A 456 -23.13 -23.20 -3.79
N SER A 457 -23.96 -24.20 -4.08
CA SER A 457 -24.03 -24.83 -5.40
C SER A 457 -25.48 -25.06 -5.80
N PHE A 458 -25.73 -25.07 -7.11
CA PHE A 458 -27.03 -25.41 -7.68
C PHE A 458 -27.02 -26.84 -8.18
N ALA A 459 -27.88 -27.68 -7.62
CA ALA A 459 -28.09 -29.04 -8.09
C ALA A 459 -29.49 -29.15 -8.71
N PRO A 460 -29.70 -29.90 -9.81
CA PRO A 460 -31.02 -30.10 -10.38
C PRO A 460 -31.91 -30.93 -9.45
N LEU A 461 -33.18 -30.56 -9.34
CA LEU A 461 -34.16 -31.29 -8.56
C LEU A 461 -34.41 -32.69 -9.16
N VAL A 462 -34.14 -33.73 -8.37
CA VAL A 462 -34.45 -35.11 -8.75
C VAL A 462 -35.91 -35.42 -8.45
N ARG A 463 -36.67 -35.81 -9.48
CA ARG A 463 -38.08 -36.18 -9.30
C ARG A 463 -38.19 -37.53 -8.58
N PRO A 464 -38.94 -37.63 -7.46
CA PRO A 464 -39.18 -38.90 -6.77
C PRO A 464 -40.05 -39.83 -7.62
N GLN A 465 -40.05 -41.13 -7.29
CA GLN A 465 -40.99 -42.08 -7.88
C GLN A 465 -42.40 -41.81 -7.34
N ILE A 466 -43.34 -41.49 -8.24
CA ILE A 466 -44.73 -41.14 -7.88
C ILE A 466 -45.66 -42.27 -8.35
N THR A 467 -46.42 -42.86 -7.41
CA THR A 467 -47.33 -43.99 -7.68
C THR A 467 -48.71 -43.56 -8.17
N VAL A 468 -49.03 -42.26 -8.07
CA VAL A 468 -50.33 -41.68 -8.47
C VAL A 468 -50.23 -41.00 -9.84
N PRO A 469 -51.34 -40.81 -10.59
CA PRO A 469 -51.31 -40.14 -11.88
C PRO A 469 -50.67 -38.76 -11.80
N VAL A 470 -49.69 -38.49 -12.67
CA VAL A 470 -48.97 -37.21 -12.74
C VAL A 470 -49.30 -36.47 -14.04
N THR A 471 -49.72 -35.22 -13.94
CA THR A 471 -49.85 -34.31 -15.08
C THR A 471 -48.71 -33.30 -15.03
N THR A 472 -47.82 -33.33 -16.03
CA THR A 472 -46.75 -32.32 -16.18
C THR A 472 -47.28 -31.09 -16.88
N ILE A 473 -47.04 -29.92 -16.30
CA ILE A 473 -47.26 -28.62 -16.94
C ILE A 473 -45.93 -27.87 -17.00
N GLN A 474 -45.74 -27.07 -18.05
CA GLN A 474 -44.59 -26.18 -18.18
C GLN A 474 -45.03 -24.76 -17.81
N TYR A 475 -44.11 -23.94 -17.31
CA TYR A 475 -44.38 -22.51 -17.16
C TYR A 475 -44.51 -21.90 -18.56
N ALA A 476 -45.66 -21.29 -18.86
CA ALA A 476 -45.89 -20.64 -20.14
C ALA A 476 -45.07 -19.35 -20.21
N PHE A 477 -44.03 -19.32 -21.06
CA PHE A 477 -43.36 -18.10 -21.47
C PHE A 477 -43.99 -17.56 -22.76
N ASP A 478 -44.01 -16.24 -22.91
CA ASP A 478 -44.54 -15.54 -24.09
C ASP A 478 -43.56 -15.72 -25.27
N GLU A 479 -43.76 -16.76 -26.10
CA GLU A 479 -42.96 -17.04 -27.30
C GLU A 479 -43.35 -16.13 -28.48
N SER A 480 -43.28 -14.82 -28.30
CA SER A 480 -43.50 -13.87 -29.40
C SER A 480 -42.22 -13.69 -30.23
N HIS A 481 -42.24 -14.14 -31.49
CA HIS A 481 -41.12 -13.93 -32.42
C HIS A 481 -41.15 -12.52 -33.05
N ASN A 482 -40.06 -11.78 -32.92
CA ASN A 482 -39.94 -10.43 -33.49
C ASN A 482 -39.69 -10.47 -35.01
N LEU A 483 -40.75 -10.31 -35.80
CA LEU A 483 -40.71 -10.31 -37.26
C LEU A 483 -40.34 -8.95 -37.88
N LYS A 484 -40.06 -7.91 -37.09
CA LYS A 484 -39.78 -6.56 -37.60
C LYS A 484 -38.54 -6.54 -38.49
N GLY A 485 -37.44 -7.19 -38.07
CA GLY A 485 -36.20 -7.27 -38.86
C GLY A 485 -36.39 -7.95 -40.22
N PRO A 486 -36.94 -9.17 -40.27
CA PRO A 486 -37.26 -9.86 -41.52
C PRO A 486 -38.17 -9.04 -42.45
N LEU A 487 -39.18 -8.36 -41.92
CA LEU A 487 -40.09 -7.52 -42.71
C LEU A 487 -39.41 -6.26 -43.26
N VAL A 488 -38.53 -5.61 -42.48
CA VAL A 488 -37.74 -4.45 -42.96
C VAL A 488 -36.74 -4.88 -44.03
N ALA A 489 -36.09 -6.03 -43.87
CA ALA A 489 -35.19 -6.57 -44.89
C ALA A 489 -35.93 -6.90 -46.19
N ALA A 490 -37.13 -7.50 -46.10
CA ALA A 490 -37.99 -7.74 -47.25
C ALA A 490 -38.43 -6.43 -47.93
N ALA A 491 -38.74 -5.38 -47.17
CA ALA A 491 -39.10 -4.07 -47.70
C ALA A 491 -37.92 -3.39 -48.45
N LEU A 492 -36.70 -3.46 -47.90
CA LEU A 492 -35.49 -2.94 -48.57
C LEU A 492 -35.18 -3.69 -49.86
N LEU A 493 -35.32 -5.03 -49.85
CA LEU A 493 -35.13 -5.86 -51.04
C LEU A 493 -36.12 -5.46 -52.15
N LEU A 494 -37.39 -5.27 -51.81
CA LEU A 494 -38.41 -4.82 -52.74
C LEU A 494 -38.09 -3.43 -53.32
N MET A 495 -37.56 -2.51 -52.50
CA MET A 495 -37.15 -1.18 -52.97
C MET A 495 -35.95 -1.26 -53.93
N VAL A 496 -34.98 -2.13 -53.67
CA VAL A 496 -33.87 -2.38 -54.61
C VAL A 496 -34.38 -2.99 -55.92
N LEU A 497 -35.29 -3.95 -55.85
CA LEU A 497 -35.91 -4.54 -57.04
C LEU A 497 -36.73 -3.53 -57.85
N ASP A 498 -37.46 -2.64 -57.18
CA ASP A 498 -38.22 -1.56 -57.83
C ASP A 498 -37.30 -0.55 -58.53
N THR A 499 -36.20 -0.14 -57.88
CA THR A 499 -35.20 0.74 -58.52
C THR A 499 -34.53 0.07 -59.73
N LEU A 500 -34.22 -1.22 -59.66
CA LEU A 500 -33.72 -2.00 -60.80
C LEU A 500 -34.75 -2.09 -61.93
N ALA A 501 -36.03 -2.27 -61.62
CA ALA A 501 -37.11 -2.27 -62.60
C ALA A 501 -37.27 -0.90 -63.28
N VAL A 502 -37.16 0.20 -62.52
CA VAL A 502 -37.16 1.57 -63.04
C VAL A 502 -35.94 1.82 -63.94
N PHE A 503 -34.75 1.34 -63.55
CA PHE A 503 -33.56 1.40 -64.41
C PHE A 503 -33.71 0.60 -65.71
N TRP A 504 -34.42 -0.52 -65.66
CA TRP A 504 -34.70 -1.32 -66.85
C TRP A 504 -35.72 -0.65 -67.78
N MET A 505 -36.82 -0.12 -67.23
CA MET A 505 -37.87 0.60 -67.99
C MET A 505 -37.40 1.95 -68.55
N SER A 506 -36.48 2.64 -67.87
CA SER A 506 -35.87 3.90 -68.34
C SER A 506 -34.88 3.72 -69.50
N GLY A 507 -34.69 2.49 -69.97
CA GLY A 507 -33.97 2.21 -71.22
C GLY A 507 -32.45 2.21 -71.08
N LEU A 508 -31.90 2.06 -69.87
CA LEU A 508 -30.44 2.02 -69.62
C LEU A 508 -29.72 0.89 -70.40
N PHE A 509 -30.46 -0.15 -70.81
CA PHE A 509 -29.96 -1.26 -71.63
C PHE A 509 -30.29 -1.14 -73.14
N SER A 510 -31.00 -0.10 -73.57
CA SER A 510 -31.23 0.18 -74.99
C SER A 510 -30.01 0.90 -75.55
N ARG A 511 -29.16 0.14 -76.27
CA ARG A 511 -28.01 0.67 -77.00
C ARG A 511 -28.47 1.63 -78.10
N ARG A 512 -28.55 2.91 -77.79
CA ARG A 512 -28.44 4.00 -78.76
C ARG A 512 -27.70 5.18 -78.14
N PRO A 513 -26.57 5.64 -78.74
CA PRO A 513 -25.81 6.72 -78.15
C PRO A 513 -26.46 8.05 -78.52
N ARG A 514 -26.95 8.80 -77.53
CA ARG A 514 -27.16 10.24 -77.70
C ARG A 514 -26.83 10.99 -76.40
N ARG A 515 -25.75 11.77 -76.53
CA ARG A 515 -25.24 12.91 -75.74
C ARG A 515 -25.85 13.20 -74.35
N ALA A 516 -24.95 13.06 -73.37
CA ALA A 516 -24.68 13.91 -72.19
C ALA A 516 -25.85 14.49 -71.38
N GLY A 517 -25.95 14.07 -70.12
CA GLY A 517 -26.73 14.72 -69.07
C GLY A 517 -26.58 14.06 -67.69
N THR A 518 -25.64 14.58 -66.88
CA THR A 518 -25.77 14.78 -65.42
C THR A 518 -26.21 13.62 -64.49
N ALA A 519 -25.72 12.39 -64.67
CA ALA A 519 -26.01 11.30 -63.71
C ALA A 519 -24.78 10.59 -63.09
N ALA A 520 -23.56 11.00 -63.45
CA ALA A 520 -22.32 10.38 -62.94
C ALA A 520 -21.68 11.13 -61.75
N ALA A 521 -22.29 12.23 -61.27
CA ALA A 521 -21.69 13.10 -60.26
C ALA A 521 -21.98 12.68 -58.80
N THR A 522 -22.99 11.83 -58.55
CA THR A 522 -23.43 11.47 -57.19
C THR A 522 -22.71 10.27 -56.59
N THR A 523 -22.12 9.38 -57.40
CA THR A 523 -21.39 8.20 -56.92
C THR A 523 -19.92 8.49 -56.56
N ALA A 524 -19.32 9.52 -57.13
CA ALA A 524 -17.94 9.92 -56.81
C ALA A 524 -17.82 10.73 -55.50
N ALA A 525 -18.88 11.43 -55.09
CA ALA A 525 -18.87 12.28 -53.89
C ALA A 525 -18.88 11.48 -52.57
N LEU A 526 -19.44 10.26 -52.57
CA LEU A 526 -19.56 9.45 -51.35
C LEU A 526 -18.25 8.71 -50.98
N LEU A 527 -17.37 8.45 -51.97
CA LEU A 527 -16.09 7.77 -51.76
C LEU A 527 -14.96 8.70 -51.31
N ILE A 528 -15.07 10.01 -51.58
CA ILE A 528 -14.07 11.01 -51.16
C ILE A 528 -14.25 11.39 -49.69
N VAL A 529 -15.48 11.37 -49.16
CA VAL A 529 -15.76 11.66 -47.74
C VAL A 529 -15.25 10.55 -46.81
N LEU A 530 -15.18 9.30 -47.28
CA LEU A 530 -14.68 8.17 -46.49
C LEU A 530 -13.14 8.08 -46.44
N GLY A 531 -12.44 8.70 -47.41
CA GLY A 531 -10.98 8.70 -47.48
C GLY A 531 -10.29 9.81 -46.68
N ALA A 532 -11.02 10.85 -46.27
CA ALA A 532 -10.45 12.02 -45.59
C ALA A 532 -10.36 11.89 -44.05
N LEU A 533 -10.79 10.75 -43.47
CA LEU A 533 -10.86 10.55 -42.01
C LEU A 533 -9.70 9.73 -41.41
N VAL A 534 -8.68 9.35 -42.19
CA VAL A 534 -7.63 8.39 -41.73
C VAL A 534 -6.18 8.90 -41.88
N GLY A 535 -5.95 10.12 -42.34
CA GLY A 535 -4.60 10.66 -42.47
C GLY A 535 -4.47 11.98 -41.72
N HIS A 536 -3.73 11.99 -40.61
CA HIS A 536 -2.77 13.03 -40.16
C HIS A 536 -2.44 12.79 -38.67
N THR A 537 -1.28 12.18 -38.40
CA THR A 537 -0.63 12.18 -37.08
C THR A 537 0.84 12.54 -37.29
N ASP A 538 1.18 13.81 -37.05
CA ASP A 538 2.57 14.27 -36.94
C ASP A 538 3.12 13.91 -35.56
N ILE A 539 4.32 13.34 -35.53
CA ILE A 539 5.10 13.11 -34.31
C ILE A 539 5.94 14.36 -34.06
N ALA A 540 5.49 15.20 -33.13
CA ALA A 540 6.29 16.30 -32.61
C ALA A 540 7.38 15.75 -31.66
N ARG A 541 8.64 16.07 -31.94
CA ARG A 541 9.73 15.97 -30.95
C ARG A 541 9.79 17.31 -30.22
N ALA A 542 9.56 17.28 -28.91
CA ALA A 542 9.72 18.43 -28.03
C ALA A 542 11.22 18.68 -27.78
N ASP A 543 11.61 19.95 -27.85
CA ASP A 543 12.92 20.47 -27.45
C ASP A 543 12.73 21.08 -26.05
N ASP A 544 13.17 20.36 -25.03
CA ASP A 544 12.87 20.60 -23.61
C ASP A 544 13.99 21.38 -22.86
N ALA A 545 14.85 22.11 -23.58
CA ALA A 545 15.93 22.87 -22.96
C ALA A 545 15.41 24.03 -22.09
N LYS A 546 15.76 24.02 -20.79
CA LYS A 546 15.39 25.05 -19.79
C LYS A 546 16.57 25.96 -19.45
N PRO A 547 16.32 27.20 -19.00
CA PRO A 547 17.38 28.08 -18.49
C PRO A 547 18.08 27.44 -17.28
N GLY A 548 19.40 27.27 -17.35
CA GLY A 548 20.23 26.63 -16.31
C GLY A 548 20.75 25.23 -16.68
N ASP A 549 20.22 24.62 -17.74
CA ASP A 549 20.65 23.29 -18.20
C ASP A 549 22.14 23.26 -18.56
N GLU A 550 22.71 24.33 -19.11
CA GLU A 550 24.15 24.41 -19.42
C GLU A 550 25.04 24.30 -18.18
N ARG A 551 24.64 24.94 -17.06
CA ARG A 551 25.36 24.86 -15.78
C ARG A 551 25.19 23.49 -15.14
N ALA A 552 23.97 22.94 -15.19
CA ALA A 552 23.70 21.58 -14.72
C ALA A 552 24.48 20.52 -15.51
N ILE A 553 24.58 20.67 -16.84
CA ILE A 553 25.40 19.81 -17.69
C ILE A 553 26.88 19.92 -17.31
N GLU A 554 27.39 21.13 -17.09
CA GLU A 554 28.78 21.33 -16.65
C GLU A 554 29.04 20.63 -15.30
N ASP A 555 28.17 20.83 -14.31
CA ASP A 555 28.30 20.27 -12.96
C ASP A 555 28.14 18.74 -12.92
N ILE A 556 27.38 18.14 -13.84
CA ILE A 556 27.26 16.69 -14.00
C ILE A 556 28.44 16.07 -14.78
N SER A 557 29.03 16.82 -15.72
CA SER A 557 30.02 16.28 -16.67
C SER A 557 31.36 15.87 -16.04
N LYS A 558 31.71 16.43 -14.88
CA LYS A 558 32.97 16.16 -14.18
C LYS A 558 32.75 16.23 -12.68
N THR A 559 33.21 15.23 -11.92
CA THR A 559 33.10 15.20 -10.46
C THR A 559 33.75 16.43 -9.83
N ARG A 560 33.05 17.15 -8.94
CA ARG A 560 33.57 18.33 -8.23
C ARG A 560 33.30 18.18 -6.73
N ILE A 561 34.10 18.84 -5.90
CA ILE A 561 33.83 18.98 -4.47
C ILE A 561 33.14 20.34 -4.27
N ALA A 562 32.02 20.35 -3.55
CA ALA A 562 31.29 21.57 -3.26
C ALA A 562 31.56 22.07 -1.84
N TYR A 563 31.40 23.38 -1.60
CA TYR A 563 31.34 23.96 -0.27
C TYR A 563 30.13 24.87 -0.09
N VAL A 564 29.54 24.85 1.10
CA VAL A 564 28.39 25.70 1.43
C VAL A 564 28.82 27.16 1.55
N GLN A 565 28.12 28.05 0.84
CA GLN A 565 28.34 29.48 0.96
C GLN A 565 27.78 29.99 2.29
N THR A 566 28.66 30.49 3.16
CA THR A 566 28.27 30.97 4.50
C THR A 566 27.80 32.42 4.52
N GLY A 567 28.19 33.20 3.51
CA GLY A 567 28.01 34.65 3.46
C GLY A 567 29.18 35.42 4.10
N GLU A 568 30.09 34.74 4.79
CA GLU A 568 31.31 35.30 5.35
C GLU A 568 32.48 35.13 4.39
N ARG A 569 32.91 36.24 3.77
CA ARG A 569 33.93 36.24 2.69
C ARG A 569 35.23 35.54 3.09
N SER A 570 35.69 35.71 4.34
CA SER A 570 36.91 35.05 4.80
C SER A 570 36.75 33.52 4.86
N VAL A 571 35.62 33.03 5.37
CA VAL A 571 35.33 31.60 5.47
C VAL A 571 35.17 30.99 4.09
N ASP A 572 34.41 31.65 3.22
CA ASP A 572 34.18 31.18 1.85
C ASP A 572 35.48 31.15 1.05
N SER A 573 36.34 32.17 1.18
CA SER A 573 37.64 32.22 0.48
C SER A 573 38.63 31.13 0.93
N ILE A 574 38.68 30.83 2.24
CA ILE A 574 39.51 29.74 2.79
C ILE A 574 38.97 28.38 2.35
N SER A 575 37.64 28.22 2.34
CA SER A 575 36.99 26.97 1.90
C SER A 575 37.29 26.69 0.43
N GLN A 576 37.19 27.72 -0.42
CA GLN A 576 37.55 27.63 -1.84
C GLN A 576 39.03 27.25 -2.03
N ALA A 577 39.96 28.00 -1.43
CA ALA A 577 41.39 27.75 -1.54
C ALA A 577 41.78 26.37 -0.97
N GLY A 578 41.12 25.95 0.12
CA GLY A 578 41.29 24.64 0.74
C GLY A 578 40.90 23.51 -0.19
N LEU A 579 39.70 23.56 -0.76
CA LEU A 579 39.24 22.53 -1.69
C LEU A 579 40.02 22.54 -3.01
N GLU A 580 40.52 23.69 -3.46
CA GLU A 580 41.39 23.79 -4.63
C GLU A 580 42.76 23.15 -4.38
N GLY A 581 43.33 23.38 -3.19
CA GLY A 581 44.54 22.69 -2.73
C GLY A 581 44.36 21.17 -2.65
N LEU A 582 43.23 20.71 -2.09
CA LEU A 582 42.89 19.27 -2.06
C LEU A 582 42.72 18.70 -3.47
N THR A 583 42.06 19.43 -4.37
CA THR A 583 41.85 19.02 -5.77
C THR A 583 43.19 18.84 -6.49
N ARG A 584 44.13 19.77 -6.32
CA ARG A 584 45.49 19.68 -6.87
C ARG A 584 46.22 18.45 -6.35
N PHE A 585 46.11 18.17 -5.05
CA PHE A 585 46.73 17.01 -4.42
C PHE A 585 46.10 15.68 -4.88
N LEU A 586 44.78 15.64 -5.08
CA LEU A 586 44.09 14.47 -5.65
C LEU A 586 44.59 14.13 -7.05
N ILE A 587 44.73 15.15 -7.93
CA ILE A 587 45.27 14.98 -9.28
C ILE A 587 46.72 14.49 -9.25
N GLU A 588 47.52 14.97 -8.31
CA GLU A 588 48.92 14.56 -8.19
C GLU A 588 49.10 13.13 -7.65
N LYS A 589 48.22 12.68 -6.75
CA LYS A 589 48.40 11.40 -6.02
C LYS A 589 47.49 10.28 -6.47
N THR A 590 46.43 10.55 -7.22
CA THR A 590 45.41 9.57 -7.62
C THR A 590 45.10 9.67 -9.12
N ALA A 591 44.33 8.71 -9.63
CA ALA A 591 43.82 8.77 -11.01
C ALA A 591 42.52 9.60 -11.13
N LEU A 592 42.01 10.13 -10.01
CA LEU A 592 40.84 11.00 -10.01
C LEU A 592 41.27 12.40 -10.44
N GLU A 593 40.59 12.95 -11.44
CA GLU A 593 40.75 14.33 -11.88
C GLU A 593 39.46 15.14 -11.60
N PRO A 594 39.27 15.69 -10.38
CA PRO A 594 38.10 16.50 -10.10
C PRO A 594 38.11 17.81 -10.90
N GLY A 595 36.94 18.39 -11.14
CA GLY A 595 36.79 19.77 -11.61
C GLY A 595 37.10 20.78 -10.51
N ALA A 596 37.11 22.08 -10.85
CA ALA A 596 37.31 23.14 -9.87
C ALA A 596 36.21 23.12 -8.79
N PRO A 597 36.51 23.42 -7.51
CA PRO A 597 35.51 23.44 -6.45
C PRO A 597 34.33 24.35 -6.74
N ALA A 598 33.12 23.95 -6.32
CA ALA A 598 31.89 24.71 -6.54
C ALA A 598 31.37 25.31 -5.22
N SER A 599 30.98 26.59 -5.22
CA SER A 599 30.20 27.18 -4.13
C SER A 599 28.72 26.82 -4.29
N VAL A 600 28.06 26.36 -3.23
CA VAL A 600 26.63 26.00 -3.27
C VAL A 600 25.80 26.80 -2.27
N ASP A 601 24.67 27.35 -2.74
CA ASP A 601 23.56 27.85 -1.91
C ASP A 601 22.58 26.69 -1.68
N ILE A 602 22.63 26.12 -0.48
CA ILE A 602 21.78 24.98 -0.05
C ILE A 602 20.27 25.22 -0.18
N SER A 603 19.84 26.48 -0.31
CA SER A 603 18.43 26.83 -0.47
C SER A 603 17.96 26.75 -1.92
N LYS A 604 18.87 26.84 -2.89
CA LYS A 604 18.55 27.02 -4.32
C LYS A 604 19.17 25.96 -5.21
N ASP A 605 20.45 25.67 -5.00
CA ASP A 605 21.27 24.88 -5.92
C ASP A 605 21.02 23.38 -5.78
N GLN A 606 21.20 22.64 -6.87
CA GLN A 606 20.97 21.20 -6.91
C GLN A 606 22.13 20.45 -6.23
N LEU A 607 21.90 19.94 -5.01
CA LEU A 607 22.94 19.31 -4.19
C LEU A 607 23.37 17.93 -4.72
N ALA A 608 22.46 17.21 -5.38
CA ALA A 608 22.69 15.84 -5.87
C ALA A 608 23.82 15.71 -6.92
N PHE A 609 24.35 16.82 -7.45
CA PHE A 609 25.47 16.80 -8.39
C PHE A 609 26.83 16.56 -7.72
N TYR A 610 26.91 16.74 -6.40
CA TYR A 610 28.17 16.69 -5.67
C TYR A 610 28.20 15.47 -4.76
N PRO A 611 29.22 14.59 -4.83
CA PRO A 611 29.33 13.46 -3.91
C PRO A 611 29.74 13.88 -2.48
N LEU A 612 30.42 15.03 -2.36
CA LEU A 612 30.87 15.59 -1.10
C LEU A 612 30.60 17.09 -1.06
N ILE A 613 29.90 17.52 -0.01
CA ILE A 613 29.69 18.93 0.33
C ILE A 613 30.46 19.22 1.63
N TYR A 614 31.43 20.12 1.58
CA TYR A 614 32.10 20.67 2.74
C TYR A 614 31.27 21.81 3.34
N TRP A 615 30.92 21.72 4.61
CA TRP A 615 30.15 22.74 5.30
C TRP A 615 30.94 23.32 6.48
N PRO A 616 31.57 24.49 6.32
CA PRO A 616 32.18 25.20 7.42
C PRO A 616 31.08 25.80 8.32
N ILE A 617 31.07 25.42 9.60
CA ILE A 617 30.12 25.93 10.58
C ILE A 617 30.68 27.22 11.18
N ASP A 618 30.02 28.33 10.89
CA ASP A 618 30.33 29.63 11.47
C ASP A 618 29.15 30.13 12.34
N PRO A 619 29.37 30.53 13.60
CA PRO A 619 28.31 31.03 14.48
C PRO A 619 27.68 32.34 14.00
N ALA A 620 28.38 33.13 13.17
CA ALA A 620 27.88 34.37 12.61
C ALA A 620 27.05 34.17 11.34
N ALA A 621 27.18 33.00 10.69
CA ALA A 621 26.38 32.68 9.51
C ALA A 621 24.87 32.62 9.86
N PRO A 622 23.97 33.08 8.97
CA PRO A 622 22.53 32.94 9.16
C PRO A 622 22.12 31.48 9.34
N MET A 623 21.14 31.21 10.22
CA MET A 623 20.59 29.85 10.35
C MET A 623 19.89 29.46 9.05
N PRO A 624 20.18 28.26 8.48
CA PRO A 624 19.48 27.79 7.29
C PRO A 624 17.96 27.76 7.51
N SER A 625 17.20 28.11 6.47
CA SER A 625 15.75 27.93 6.51
C SER A 625 15.38 26.45 6.62
N GLN A 626 14.19 26.14 7.15
CA GLN A 626 13.74 24.75 7.28
C GLN A 626 13.68 24.02 5.93
N ALA A 627 13.30 24.72 4.86
CA ALA A 627 13.31 24.15 3.51
C ALA A 627 14.74 23.82 3.03
N ALA A 628 15.74 24.64 3.39
CA ALA A 628 17.13 24.35 3.07
C ALA A 628 17.66 23.14 3.87
N ILE A 629 17.26 23.01 5.13
CA ILE A 629 17.61 21.84 5.97
C ILE A 629 17.01 20.55 5.37
N ALA A 630 15.73 20.58 4.97
CA ALA A 630 15.08 19.42 4.33
C ALA A 630 15.78 18.98 3.03
N ARG A 631 16.25 19.93 2.21
CA ARG A 631 17.07 19.62 1.02
C ARG A 631 18.38 18.93 1.36
N VAL A 632 19.03 19.32 2.45
CA VAL A 632 20.27 18.67 2.91
C VAL A 632 19.97 17.28 3.48
N ASP A 633 18.88 17.11 4.22
CA ASP A 633 18.42 15.78 4.69
C ASP A 633 18.18 14.83 3.51
N ALA A 634 17.45 15.28 2.49
CA ALA A 634 17.18 14.52 1.29
C ALA A 634 18.45 14.19 0.50
N TYR A 635 19.41 15.12 0.41
CA TYR A 635 20.72 14.88 -0.20
C TYR A 635 21.50 13.76 0.52
N MET A 636 21.52 13.80 1.86
CA MET A 636 22.18 12.78 2.69
C MET A 636 21.50 11.40 2.59
N GLN A 637 20.20 11.36 2.32
CA GLN A 637 19.43 10.12 2.12
C GLN A 637 19.54 9.53 0.72
N GLN A 638 20.13 10.27 -0.23
CA GLN A 638 20.29 9.85 -1.62
C GLN A 638 21.75 9.52 -1.95
N GLY A 639 22.55 9.17 -0.94
CA GLY A 639 23.95 8.78 -1.07
C GLY A 639 24.95 9.93 -1.01
N GLY A 640 24.50 11.16 -0.79
CA GLY A 640 25.37 12.32 -0.64
C GLY A 640 26.02 12.39 0.75
N THR A 641 27.25 12.89 0.83
CA THR A 641 27.91 13.12 2.12
C THR A 641 28.13 14.59 2.40
N VAL A 642 27.85 15.00 3.64
CA VAL A 642 28.18 16.32 4.17
C VAL A 642 29.30 16.22 5.21
N LEU A 643 30.38 16.98 5.01
CA LEU A 643 31.48 17.14 5.95
C LEU A 643 31.33 18.46 6.69
N PHE A 644 30.80 18.39 7.91
CA PHE A 644 30.68 19.53 8.81
C PHE A 644 32.00 19.81 9.51
N ASP A 645 32.45 21.06 9.47
CA ASP A 645 33.70 21.48 10.09
C ASP A 645 33.46 22.68 11.00
N THR A 646 33.59 22.46 12.30
CA THR A 646 33.35 23.46 13.35
C THR A 646 34.55 24.36 13.62
N ARG A 647 35.75 23.95 13.16
CA ARG A 647 36.98 24.77 13.13
C ARG A 647 37.36 25.36 14.49
N ASP A 648 37.03 24.69 15.58
CA ASP A 648 37.01 25.24 16.94
C ASP A 648 37.70 24.34 17.98
N GLN A 649 38.54 23.39 17.56
CA GLN A 649 39.21 22.41 18.43
C GLN A 649 39.88 23.02 19.69
N PHE A 650 40.37 24.27 19.60
CA PHE A 650 41.03 24.97 20.72
C PHE A 650 40.22 26.13 21.32
N ALA A 651 38.94 26.28 20.93
CA ALA A 651 38.08 27.38 21.35
C ALA A 651 37.27 27.09 22.63
N THR A 652 37.37 25.89 23.20
CA THR A 652 36.71 25.54 24.47
C THR A 652 37.35 26.32 25.63
N GLY A 653 36.54 27.11 26.35
CA GLY A 653 36.97 27.86 27.53
C GLY A 653 37.38 26.96 28.71
N ILE A 654 37.79 27.56 29.83
CA ILE A 654 38.33 26.90 31.05
C ILE A 654 37.22 26.18 31.87
N GLY A 655 36.40 25.37 31.21
CA GLY A 655 35.37 24.53 31.80
C GLY A 655 35.11 23.33 30.89
N ALA A 656 35.32 22.12 31.39
CA ALA A 656 35.30 20.88 30.60
C ALA A 656 33.93 20.53 29.96
N ASP A 657 32.87 21.30 30.24
CA ASP A 657 31.49 21.01 29.84
C ASP A 657 30.82 22.08 28.95
N SER A 658 31.50 23.18 28.59
CA SER A 658 30.89 24.21 27.73
C SER A 658 31.17 23.94 26.24
N ALA A 659 30.11 23.72 25.46
CA ALA A 659 30.20 23.67 24.01
C ALA A 659 30.61 25.04 23.45
N SER A 660 31.41 25.04 22.38
CA SER A 660 31.73 26.26 21.65
C SER A 660 30.49 26.78 20.89
N PRO A 661 30.46 28.08 20.51
CA PRO A 661 29.38 28.62 19.69
C PRO A 661 29.20 27.90 18.33
N ALA A 662 30.27 27.38 17.72
CA ALA A 662 30.19 26.64 16.47
C ALA A 662 29.62 25.23 16.67
N THR A 663 29.97 24.56 17.78
CA THR A 663 29.35 23.29 18.16
C THR A 663 27.88 23.45 18.49
N GLU A 664 27.48 24.51 19.19
CA GLU A 664 26.07 24.83 19.44
C GLU A 664 25.31 25.06 18.13
N ARG A 665 25.87 25.85 17.21
CA ARG A 665 25.27 26.08 15.89
C ARG A 665 25.11 24.78 15.09
N LEU A 666 26.11 23.89 15.14
CA LEU A 666 26.00 22.59 14.50
C LEU A 666 24.88 21.76 15.12
N ARG A 667 24.74 21.74 16.45
CA ARG A 667 23.64 21.03 17.13
C ARG A 667 22.27 21.55 16.70
N ASP A 668 22.10 22.85 16.55
CA ASP A 668 20.85 23.44 16.06
C ASP A 668 20.52 23.00 14.63
N ILE A 669 21.54 22.84 13.78
CA ILE A 669 21.37 22.32 12.40
C ILE A 669 21.00 20.84 12.44
N LEU A 670 21.76 20.02 13.18
CA LEU A 670 21.56 18.57 13.26
C LEU A 670 20.23 18.19 13.94
N GLY A 671 19.72 18.99 14.87
CA GLY A 671 18.43 18.74 15.54
C GLY A 671 17.23 18.74 14.59
N ASN A 672 17.38 19.31 13.40
CA ASN A 672 16.36 19.37 12.36
C ASN A 672 16.61 18.40 11.20
N LEU A 673 17.65 17.54 11.30
CA LEU A 673 18.04 16.55 10.30
C LEU A 673 17.79 15.13 10.84
N ASN A 674 17.47 14.18 9.96
CA ASN A 674 17.30 12.77 10.32
C ASN A 674 18.66 12.05 10.34
N VAL A 675 19.54 12.50 11.23
CA VAL A 675 20.92 12.00 11.33
C VAL A 675 20.96 10.68 12.09
N PRO A 676 21.68 9.65 11.61
CA PRO A 676 21.91 8.45 12.41
C PRO A 676 22.75 8.77 13.66
N ALA A 677 22.82 7.81 14.59
CA ALA A 677 23.76 7.90 15.71
C ALA A 677 25.20 8.13 15.20
N LEU A 678 26.00 8.89 15.96
CA LEU A 678 27.37 9.24 15.57
C LEU A 678 28.40 8.55 16.47
N GLU A 679 29.51 8.11 15.90
CA GLU A 679 30.67 7.59 16.63
C GLU A 679 31.97 8.22 16.10
N PRO A 680 33.03 8.38 16.93
CA PRO A 680 34.36 8.71 16.44
C PRO A 680 34.83 7.61 15.49
N VAL A 681 35.50 7.97 14.38
CA VAL A 681 35.98 7.00 13.38
C VAL A 681 36.76 5.88 14.07
N PRO A 682 36.24 4.64 14.07
CA PRO A 682 36.94 3.51 14.67
C PRO A 682 38.25 3.19 13.95
N SER A 683 39.22 2.60 14.65
CA SER A 683 40.52 2.24 14.06
C SER A 683 40.40 1.23 12.91
N ASP A 684 39.39 0.36 12.94
CA ASP A 684 39.07 -0.66 11.95
C ASP A 684 38.18 -0.15 10.79
N HIS A 685 37.74 1.12 10.83
CA HIS A 685 36.87 1.74 9.84
C HIS A 685 37.53 1.83 8.45
N VAL A 686 36.75 1.74 7.37
CA VAL A 686 37.29 1.78 5.99
C VAL A 686 38.02 3.10 5.71
N LEU A 687 37.49 4.24 6.19
CA LEU A 687 38.14 5.57 6.11
C LEU A 687 39.61 5.60 6.55
N THR A 688 40.03 4.78 7.52
CA THR A 688 41.42 4.77 7.99
C THR A 688 42.37 4.14 6.96
N LYS A 689 41.84 3.51 5.91
CA LYS A 689 42.57 2.73 4.90
C LYS A 689 42.03 2.86 3.47
N SER A 690 41.14 3.82 3.19
CA SER A 690 40.54 4.01 1.86
C SER A 690 41.57 4.26 0.76
N PHE A 691 42.64 5.01 1.03
CA PHE A 691 43.76 5.18 0.11
C PHE A 691 45.11 5.08 0.86
N TYR A 692 45.32 5.99 1.80
CA TYR A 692 46.39 5.98 2.78
C TYR A 692 45.97 5.24 4.05
N ILE A 693 46.93 4.68 4.77
CA ILE A 693 46.72 4.17 6.14
C ILE A 693 46.92 5.35 7.09
N LEU A 694 45.86 5.77 7.76
CA LEU A 694 45.82 6.92 8.66
C LEU A 694 45.10 6.53 9.97
N PRO A 695 45.78 6.52 11.12
CA PRO A 695 45.14 6.22 12.40
C PRO A 695 44.31 7.38 12.93
N GLU A 696 44.57 8.61 12.47
CA GLU A 696 43.91 9.83 12.87
C GLU A 696 43.74 10.78 11.66
N PHE A 697 42.84 11.76 11.78
CA PHE A 697 42.47 12.68 10.71
C PHE A 697 42.73 14.15 11.12
N PRO A 698 44.00 14.57 11.23
CA PRO A 698 44.34 15.92 11.63
C PRO A 698 44.03 16.92 10.50
N GLY A 699 43.71 18.16 10.87
CA GLY A 699 43.51 19.29 9.95
C GLY A 699 44.52 20.40 10.25
N ARG A 700 44.09 21.66 10.21
CA ARG A 700 44.89 22.76 10.73
C ARG A 700 45.13 22.59 12.22
N PHE A 701 44.18 21.98 12.92
CA PHE A 701 44.30 21.55 14.30
C PHE A 701 44.48 20.03 14.40
N ALA A 702 45.19 19.60 15.43
CA ALA A 702 45.33 18.19 15.81
C ALA A 702 44.62 17.90 17.14
N GLY A 703 44.24 16.64 17.35
CA GLY A 703 43.67 16.14 18.61
C GLY A 703 42.14 16.01 18.64
N GLY A 704 41.41 16.56 17.68
CA GLY A 704 39.97 16.33 17.54
C GLY A 704 39.68 15.04 16.75
N PRO A 705 38.75 14.18 17.19
CA PRO A 705 38.32 13.04 16.38
C PRO A 705 37.52 13.50 15.14
N LEU A 706 37.60 12.71 14.07
CA LEU A 706 36.60 12.75 13.00
C LEU A 706 35.43 11.86 13.44
N TRP A 707 34.21 12.38 13.37
CA TRP A 707 32.99 11.62 13.66
C TRP A 707 32.31 11.17 12.38
N VAL A 708 31.70 10.00 12.41
CA VAL A 708 30.94 9.39 11.31
C VAL A 708 29.64 8.80 11.84
N ALA A 709 28.71 8.50 10.93
CA ALA A 709 27.56 7.65 11.25
C ALA A 709 28.02 6.32 11.87
N ALA A 710 27.43 5.95 13.00
CA ALA A 710 27.76 4.75 13.74
C ALA A 710 27.32 3.50 12.98
N SER A 711 28.23 2.53 12.87
CA SER A 711 27.94 1.25 12.23
C SER A 711 27.14 0.34 13.17
N LEU A 712 26.07 -0.26 12.65
CA LEU A 712 25.18 -1.14 13.42
C LEU A 712 25.87 -2.43 13.93
N GLU A 713 27.04 -2.80 13.39
CA GLU A 713 27.84 -3.99 13.76
C GLU A 713 29.02 -3.70 14.72
N ALA A 714 29.05 -2.54 15.38
CA ALA A 714 30.17 -2.11 16.23
C ALA A 714 30.60 -3.07 17.36
N SER A 715 29.78 -4.06 17.69
CA SER A 715 29.98 -5.00 18.79
C SER A 715 30.79 -6.28 18.47
N ASN A 716 31.27 -6.49 17.24
CA ASN A 716 32.06 -7.67 16.85
C ASN A 716 33.55 -7.34 16.57
N THR A 717 34.25 -6.78 17.55
CA THR A 717 35.67 -6.40 17.44
C THR A 717 36.67 -7.56 17.48
N GLU A 718 36.28 -8.77 17.88
CA GLU A 718 37.26 -9.83 18.20
C GLU A 718 37.72 -10.69 17.02
N ASN A 719 37.10 -10.64 15.83
CA ASN A 719 37.44 -11.58 14.75
C ASN A 719 37.44 -11.01 13.31
N ARG A 720 37.48 -9.68 13.11
CA ARG A 720 37.52 -9.13 11.75
C ARG A 720 38.38 -7.84 11.64
N PRO A 721 39.39 -7.78 10.74
CA PRO A 721 40.24 -6.59 10.58
C PRO A 721 39.56 -5.43 9.82
N VAL A 722 38.36 -5.62 9.28
CA VAL A 722 37.52 -4.59 8.66
C VAL A 722 36.04 -4.87 8.99
N ARG A 723 35.27 -3.85 9.37
CA ARG A 723 33.81 -3.96 9.57
C ARG A 723 33.09 -4.13 8.23
N THR A 724 32.03 -4.94 8.23
CA THR A 724 31.04 -5.01 7.16
C THR A 724 29.95 -4.00 7.44
N GLY A 725 29.82 -3.01 6.58
CA GLY A 725 28.72 -2.06 6.56
C GLY A 725 28.56 -1.59 5.13
N ASP A 726 27.37 -1.77 4.57
CA ASP A 726 27.13 -1.61 3.13
C ASP A 726 26.99 -0.15 2.66
N GLY A 727 27.34 0.83 3.50
CA GLY A 727 27.11 2.26 3.22
C GLY A 727 28.33 3.15 3.38
N VAL A 728 28.36 4.20 2.54
CA VAL A 728 29.15 5.41 2.76
C VAL A 728 28.50 6.22 3.89
N SER A 729 29.30 6.80 4.78
CA SER A 729 28.77 7.66 5.85
C SER A 729 28.18 8.95 5.25
N PRO A 730 26.86 9.21 5.40
CA PRO A 730 26.23 10.40 4.84
C PRO A 730 26.62 11.70 5.57
N ILE A 731 27.23 11.56 6.75
CA ILE A 731 27.65 12.67 7.59
C ILE A 731 29.05 12.42 8.15
N MET A 732 29.88 13.46 8.11
CA MET A 732 31.16 13.52 8.79
C MET A 732 31.25 14.83 9.58
N ILE A 733 31.80 14.79 10.79
CA ILE A 733 31.96 15.99 11.62
C ILE A 733 33.39 16.08 12.14
N THR A 734 34.01 17.23 11.98
CA THR A 734 35.34 17.52 12.54
C THR A 734 35.39 18.90 13.20
N ALA A 735 36.34 19.07 14.12
CA ALA A 735 36.73 20.36 14.68
C ALA A 735 38.10 20.83 14.17
N ASN A 736 38.74 20.03 13.29
CA ASN A 736 40.15 20.18 12.98
C ASN A 736 40.47 21.24 11.90
N ASP A 737 39.47 21.91 11.31
CA ASP A 737 39.65 22.92 10.25
C ASP A 737 40.43 22.37 9.04
N PHE A 738 39.79 21.46 8.31
CA PHE A 738 40.40 20.78 7.16
C PHE A 738 40.68 21.75 6.01
N ALA A 739 39.73 22.61 5.65
CA ALA A 739 39.95 23.59 4.59
C ALA A 739 41.14 24.50 4.89
N GLY A 740 41.31 24.94 6.15
CA GLY A 740 42.49 25.72 6.55
C GLY A 740 43.82 24.96 6.42
N ALA A 741 43.81 23.64 6.55
CA ALA A 741 44.99 22.79 6.32
C ALA A 741 45.31 22.61 4.84
N TRP A 742 44.29 22.53 4.00
CA TRP A 742 44.43 22.30 2.56
C TRP A 742 44.69 23.59 1.78
N ALA A 743 44.38 24.75 2.37
CA ALA A 743 44.44 26.04 1.70
C ALA A 743 45.87 26.43 1.34
N VAL A 744 46.09 26.64 0.04
CA VAL A 744 47.36 27.05 -0.56
C VAL A 744 47.13 28.22 -1.51
N ASP A 745 48.18 29.01 -1.75
CA ASP A 745 48.15 30.09 -2.75
C ASP A 745 48.40 29.57 -4.18
N GLU A 746 48.53 30.49 -5.13
CA GLU A 746 48.86 30.19 -6.53
C GLU A 746 50.24 29.54 -6.69
N ASN A 747 51.19 29.85 -5.81
CA ASN A 747 52.53 29.28 -5.80
C ASN A 747 52.58 27.89 -5.13
N GLY A 748 51.51 27.49 -4.44
CA GLY A 748 51.43 26.25 -3.67
C GLY A 748 51.88 26.39 -2.21
N ASP A 749 52.13 27.62 -1.74
CA ASP A 749 52.51 27.89 -0.36
C ASP A 749 51.26 27.87 0.56
N PRO A 750 51.35 27.31 1.78
CA PRO A 750 50.20 27.27 2.69
C PRO A 750 49.70 28.65 3.14
N LEU A 751 48.37 28.87 3.11
CA LEU A 751 47.76 30.14 3.52
C LEU A 751 47.68 30.35 5.04
N LEU A 752 47.55 29.26 5.82
CA LEU A 752 47.37 29.29 7.27
C LEU A 752 48.33 28.32 7.96
N PRO A 753 48.94 28.65 9.10
CA PRO A 753 49.81 27.73 9.84
C PRO A 753 48.99 26.62 10.54
N THR A 754 49.58 25.43 10.68
CA THR A 754 49.05 24.34 11.53
C THR A 754 49.28 24.66 13.01
N VAL A 755 48.44 24.10 13.88
CA VAL A 755 48.58 24.16 15.34
C VAL A 755 48.53 22.72 15.89
N PRO A 756 49.64 22.22 16.47
CA PRO A 756 50.97 22.81 16.50
C PRO A 756 51.57 22.99 15.08
N SER A 757 52.57 23.86 14.95
CA SER A 757 53.23 24.10 13.65
C SER A 757 54.07 22.89 13.25
N ASP A 758 53.44 21.96 12.53
CA ASP A 758 54.05 20.75 11.98
C ASP A 758 53.75 20.63 10.47
N PRO A 759 54.78 20.62 9.60
CA PRO A 759 54.60 20.34 8.18
C PRO A 759 53.99 18.96 7.90
N MET A 760 54.25 17.97 8.75
CA MET A 760 53.75 16.61 8.55
C MET A 760 52.27 16.47 8.85
N GLN A 761 51.77 17.17 9.86
CA GLN A 761 50.35 17.34 10.12
C GLN A 761 49.60 17.81 8.86
N ARG A 762 50.15 18.77 8.09
CA ARG A 762 49.50 19.23 6.84
C ARG A 762 49.46 18.13 5.77
N ILE A 763 50.52 17.35 5.64
CA ILE A 763 50.54 16.21 4.72
C ILE A 763 49.48 15.19 5.15
N TYR A 764 49.35 14.90 6.44
CA TYR A 764 48.29 14.01 6.94
C TYR A 764 46.90 14.58 6.71
N ALA A 765 46.70 15.89 6.83
CA ALA A 765 45.43 16.53 6.49
C ALA A 765 45.08 16.33 5.01
N LEU A 766 46.03 16.54 4.09
CA LEU A 766 45.80 16.29 2.66
C LEU A 766 45.49 14.81 2.38
N ARG A 767 46.21 13.89 3.04
CA ARG A 767 45.93 12.44 2.94
C ARG A 767 44.55 12.08 3.50
N ALA A 768 44.10 12.75 4.57
CA ALA A 768 42.76 12.59 5.12
C ALA A 768 41.70 12.99 4.09
N GLY A 769 41.88 14.14 3.40
CA GLY A 769 41.00 14.55 2.30
C GLY A 769 40.96 13.54 1.16
N VAL A 770 42.10 12.94 0.79
CA VAL A 770 42.14 11.86 -0.20
C VAL A 770 41.38 10.62 0.29
N ASN A 771 41.56 10.20 1.54
CA ASN A 771 40.83 9.06 2.10
C ASN A 771 39.32 9.30 2.11
N ILE A 772 38.87 10.50 2.47
CA ILE A 772 37.45 10.89 2.45
C ILE A 772 36.92 10.77 1.01
N MET A 773 37.57 11.41 0.04
CA MET A 773 37.12 11.36 -1.36
C MET A 773 37.10 9.96 -1.93
N MET A 774 38.13 9.15 -1.68
CA MET A 774 38.17 7.77 -2.14
C MET A 774 37.09 6.93 -1.46
N TYR A 775 36.83 7.13 -0.16
CA TYR A 775 35.73 6.47 0.53
C TYR A 775 34.37 6.83 -0.08
N MET A 776 34.14 8.09 -0.46
CA MET A 776 32.88 8.51 -1.10
C MET A 776 32.68 7.85 -2.46
N LEU A 777 33.73 7.83 -3.29
CA LEU A 777 33.61 7.39 -4.67
C LEU A 777 33.69 5.88 -4.85
N THR A 778 34.25 5.16 -3.86
CA THR A 778 34.49 3.71 -3.97
C THR A 778 33.80 2.89 -2.89
N GLY A 779 33.08 3.55 -1.98
CA GLY A 779 32.32 2.90 -0.91
C GLY A 779 33.18 2.02 -0.02
N ASN A 780 32.69 0.81 0.24
CA ASN A 780 33.30 -0.14 1.16
C ASN A 780 34.18 -1.19 0.45
N TYR A 781 34.65 -0.98 -0.79
CA TYR A 781 35.36 -2.05 -1.54
C TYR A 781 36.59 -2.64 -0.83
N LYS A 782 37.20 -1.92 0.13
CA LYS A 782 38.32 -2.43 0.97
C LYS A 782 37.89 -3.21 2.22
N SER A 783 36.60 -3.33 2.50
CA SER A 783 36.06 -4.27 3.49
C SER A 783 35.90 -5.70 2.95
N ASP A 784 36.05 -5.91 1.64
CA ASP A 784 36.04 -7.24 1.05
C ASP A 784 37.25 -8.09 1.52
N GLN A 785 36.98 -9.35 1.89
CA GLN A 785 37.97 -10.29 2.44
C GLN A 785 39.20 -10.50 1.55
N VAL A 786 39.12 -10.14 0.27
CA VAL A 786 40.20 -10.29 -0.72
C VAL A 786 41.40 -9.38 -0.40
N HIS A 787 41.20 -8.22 0.24
CA HIS A 787 42.26 -7.25 0.51
C HIS A 787 42.94 -7.42 1.88
N VAL A 788 42.36 -8.23 2.77
CA VAL A 788 42.85 -8.43 4.14
C VAL A 788 44.29 -8.96 4.22
N PRO A 789 44.74 -9.96 3.42
CA PRO A 789 46.10 -10.47 3.51
C PRO A 789 47.18 -9.41 3.20
N VAL A 790 46.94 -8.57 2.19
CA VAL A 790 47.87 -7.50 1.78
C VAL A 790 47.92 -6.36 2.80
N LEU A 791 46.80 -6.08 3.47
CA LEU A 791 46.76 -5.09 4.56
C LEU A 791 47.54 -5.57 5.78
N LEU A 792 47.42 -6.86 6.14
CA LEU A 792 48.17 -7.45 7.25
C LEU A 792 49.68 -7.50 6.96
N GLU A 793 50.09 -7.75 5.72
CA GLU A 793 51.50 -7.73 5.32
C GLU A 793 52.13 -6.33 5.43
N ARG A 794 51.35 -5.27 5.20
CA ARG A 794 51.79 -3.87 5.35
C ARG A 794 51.76 -3.33 6.77
N LEU A 795 50.91 -3.89 7.64
CA LEU A 795 50.85 -3.55 9.07
C LEU A 795 51.89 -4.32 9.90
N GLY A 796 52.42 -5.42 9.37
CA GLY A 796 53.48 -6.23 9.99
C GLY A 796 54.92 -5.79 9.67
N GLN A 797 55.09 -4.72 8.87
CA GLN A 797 56.36 -4.00 8.66
C GLN A 797 56.30 -2.66 9.40
#